data_AF-A0A2S4Z2R5-F1
#
_entry.id   AF-A0A2S4Z2R5-F1
#
_cell.length_a   1.000
_cell.length_b   1.000
_cell.length_c   1.000
_cell.angle_alpha   90.00
_cell.angle_beta   90.00
_cell.angle_gamma   90.00
#
_symmetry.space_group_name_H-M   'P 1'
#
loop_
_entity.id
_entity.type
_entity.pdbx_description
1 polymer ?
#
loop_
_entity_poly.entity_id
_entity_poly.type
_entity_poly.pdbx_seq_one_letter_code
_entity_poly.pdbx_strand_id
1 'polypeptide(L)'
;MESDGTQEARGARSGAQPGTHANPVPRPAGPPDVPAAPVVPPRPAHAPGQGAPSSVAEWLDTPRPAAGPGIWRFGYRTPDPAPGRERLAPVTLVGVAVPLVIGLLLWSLWRHGSVPYQWSLLRLVTPDDWWWGGTLASPKGWQGAEAIVVHDGVFFGVLVYAMGRLGSWPGVVRHVVARRPQPARALLALVFALAALSLVFPSAFPGVGWDALPVVGPVFSLVALVTGGYDVFTSPWVTDLLYAVITLLVVWPFARLGGWLPYARERLAARRETQTADVPDKPVPPTQWPALREAGQHQAADLLTADVLAGRMNDVDCARLEHAWTRARARGRLAEFTDAVLRHGSAALTHPSGARDLPARTARHDLRAGQVRIGHWVAGERTPLAYGGAGAALDPAALATSLLVVGPSGSGKTRHVVAPVVESLALQALTGQCAVVAVGAGCGPDASFDVVVRVGDPASVHDLDPYAGTADPDEAAALLAEALAGDLDTVGAQRAATALAQLLGPYRAAYGAFPTLPVLRELLAGEPAPLTDLRAALAEERHAVMRRELDARVRQSGTPGDPGLALADRLALLDRPVFADFFGAGSPASGAGDDAIRPFSLRALAHHPLRVRIDLPEHGHEEAARLLTRLVLAQFTAVAREAGREHFACLVLDDATGAVTAESVRRIQRLRSQNAGVVLALRTVADVPEALHGPLYAAVGCRMALSGVSTWDGSRFAGAWGTEWVETRDVAQHTVFADQPMTRALHALRKLVTGKAVTTEAVTVRQVERERWSASELAHSVPPGHAVLSLTTVTGEHAPPLLLDLRG
;
A
#
# COMPACT_ATOMS: atom_id res chain seq x y z
N MET A 1 33.47 63.66 -18.51
CA MET A 1 33.41 65.13 -18.42
C MET A 1 32.99 65.63 -19.79
N GLU A 2 31.86 66.36 -19.80
CA GLU A 2 31.23 67.17 -20.88
C GLU A 2 31.07 66.54 -22.28
N SER A 3 29.95 66.64 -22.99
CA SER A 3 28.83 67.59 -23.02
C SER A 3 27.61 66.86 -23.65
N ASP A 4 26.34 67.01 -23.29
CA ASP A 4 25.43 68.13 -22.97
C ASP A 4 24.45 68.36 -24.14
N GLY A 5 23.19 68.71 -23.83
CA GLY A 5 22.26 69.26 -24.83
C GLY A 5 20.86 68.65 -24.97
N THR A 6 20.03 68.89 -23.96
CA THR A 6 18.55 68.90 -23.89
C THR A 6 17.77 69.51 -25.07
N GLN A 7 16.50 69.10 -25.25
CA GLN A 7 15.33 70.03 -25.23
C GLN A 7 13.96 69.33 -25.14
N GLU A 8 13.15 69.80 -24.19
CA GLU A 8 11.72 69.51 -23.94
C GLU A 8 10.79 70.27 -24.92
N ALA A 9 9.52 69.83 -25.07
CA ALA A 9 8.34 70.57 -24.54
C ALA A 9 6.98 70.07 -25.09
N ARG A 10 6.07 69.76 -24.12
CA ARG A 10 4.60 70.00 -23.98
C ARG A 10 3.83 70.58 -25.18
N GLY A 11 2.54 70.28 -25.44
CA GLY A 11 1.46 69.70 -24.64
C GLY A 11 0.07 70.06 -25.24
N ALA A 12 -1.00 69.73 -24.49
CA ALA A 12 -2.45 70.05 -24.68
C ALA A 12 -3.26 69.21 -25.70
N ARG A 13 -4.58 68.96 -25.57
CA ARG A 13 -5.55 68.71 -24.48
C ARG A 13 -6.92 68.47 -25.19
N SER A 14 -7.71 67.50 -24.71
CA SER A 14 -9.20 67.41 -24.72
C SER A 14 -10.02 67.57 -26.03
N GLY A 15 -10.92 66.59 -26.27
CA GLY A 15 -12.27 66.86 -26.80
C GLY A 15 -12.90 65.81 -27.74
N ALA A 16 -14.05 65.27 -27.31
CA ALA A 16 -15.20 64.79 -28.11
C ALA A 16 -15.24 63.34 -28.68
N GLN A 17 -16.31 62.62 -28.27
CA GLN A 17 -16.97 61.46 -28.92
C GLN A 17 -17.32 61.73 -30.40
N PRO A 18 -17.58 60.73 -31.30
CA PRO A 18 -18.63 59.70 -31.15
C PRO A 18 -18.40 58.35 -31.89
N GLY A 19 -19.36 57.41 -31.80
CA GLY A 19 -19.67 56.50 -32.92
C GLY A 19 -19.47 54.99 -32.70
N THR A 20 -20.59 54.30 -32.54
CA THR A 20 -20.82 52.88 -32.87
C THR A 20 -20.30 52.51 -34.26
N HIS A 21 -19.69 51.32 -34.43
CA HIS A 21 -20.09 50.30 -35.41
C HIS A 21 -19.14 49.08 -35.37
N ALA A 22 -19.77 47.90 -35.36
CA ALA A 22 -19.15 46.59 -35.45
C ALA A 22 -18.55 46.32 -36.84
N ASN A 23 -17.38 45.66 -36.90
CA ASN A 23 -17.21 44.40 -37.63
C ASN A 23 -15.80 43.78 -37.45
N PRO A 24 -15.69 42.44 -37.50
CA PRO A 24 -14.47 41.69 -37.22
C PRO A 24 -13.60 41.45 -38.48
N VAL A 25 -12.30 41.26 -38.21
CA VAL A 25 -11.20 40.96 -39.16
C VAL A 25 -11.21 39.45 -39.54
N PRO A 26 -10.71 39.03 -40.73
CA PRO A 26 -11.09 37.80 -41.41
C PRO A 26 -10.20 36.58 -41.11
N ARG A 27 -10.75 35.37 -41.25
CA ARG A 27 -10.02 34.09 -41.18
C ARG A 27 -9.49 33.65 -42.56
N PRO A 28 -8.37 32.91 -42.63
CA PRO A 28 -7.83 32.37 -43.88
C PRO A 28 -8.53 31.09 -44.36
N ALA A 29 -8.38 30.82 -45.66
CA ALA A 29 -9.06 29.84 -46.50
C ALA A 29 -8.84 28.35 -46.15
N GLY A 30 -9.85 27.52 -46.43
CA GLY A 30 -9.81 26.06 -46.36
C GLY A 30 -9.43 25.38 -47.69
N PRO A 31 -9.02 24.08 -47.66
CA PRO A 31 -8.64 23.31 -48.83
C PRO A 31 -9.82 22.59 -49.52
N PRO A 32 -9.68 22.14 -50.79
CA PRO A 32 -10.80 21.73 -51.65
C PRO A 32 -11.24 20.26 -51.52
N ASP A 33 -12.50 20.02 -51.87
CA ASP A 33 -13.24 18.75 -51.82
C ASP A 33 -12.83 17.72 -52.90
N VAL A 34 -12.83 16.43 -52.51
CA VAL A 34 -12.69 15.26 -53.40
C VAL A 34 -13.84 14.27 -53.10
N PRO A 35 -14.49 13.65 -54.11
CA PRO A 35 -15.76 12.93 -53.91
C PRO A 35 -15.60 11.45 -53.47
N ALA A 36 -16.68 10.94 -52.87
CA ALA A 36 -16.79 9.76 -52.02
C ALA A 36 -16.64 8.39 -52.71
N ALA A 37 -15.97 7.46 -52.01
CA ALA A 37 -16.06 6.01 -52.21
C ALA A 37 -16.83 5.36 -51.04
N PRO A 38 -17.55 4.24 -51.27
CA PRO A 38 -18.46 3.66 -50.27
C PRO A 38 -17.70 3.04 -49.10
N VAL A 39 -17.97 3.54 -47.89
CA VAL A 39 -17.43 3.05 -46.62
C VAL A 39 -18.11 1.73 -46.25
N VAL A 40 -17.37 0.63 -46.33
CA VAL A 40 -17.70 -0.61 -45.61
C VAL A 40 -17.58 -0.30 -44.10
N PRO A 41 -18.60 -0.61 -43.27
CA PRO A 41 -18.52 -0.29 -41.85
C PRO A 41 -17.38 -1.07 -41.19
N PRO A 42 -16.55 -0.43 -40.35
CA PRO A 42 -15.53 -1.15 -39.59
C PRO A 42 -16.19 -2.17 -38.67
N ARG A 43 -15.67 -3.39 -38.71
CA ARG A 43 -16.05 -4.48 -37.82
C ARG A 43 -15.79 -4.04 -36.37
N PRO A 44 -16.77 -4.08 -35.46
CA PRO A 44 -16.60 -3.56 -34.11
C PRO A 44 -15.55 -4.37 -33.35
N ALA A 45 -14.46 -3.70 -32.97
CA ALA A 45 -13.43 -4.22 -32.10
C ALA A 45 -13.76 -3.92 -30.62
N HIS A 46 -14.95 -4.30 -30.17
CA HIS A 46 -15.32 -4.54 -28.76
C HIS A 46 -16.80 -4.94 -28.71
N ALA A 47 -17.11 -6.01 -27.96
CA ALA A 47 -18.48 -6.30 -27.56
C ALA A 47 -18.99 -5.16 -26.65
N PRO A 48 -20.28 -4.81 -26.69
CA PRO A 48 -20.86 -3.83 -25.77
C PRO A 48 -20.93 -4.44 -24.36
N GLY A 49 -19.81 -4.34 -23.64
CA GLY A 49 -19.73 -4.56 -22.21
C GLY A 49 -19.87 -3.22 -21.50
N GLN A 50 -21.02 -3.04 -20.84
CA GLN A 50 -21.19 -2.31 -19.58
C GLN A 50 -20.68 -0.86 -19.50
N GLY A 51 -21.60 0.07 -19.75
CA GLY A 51 -21.54 1.45 -19.27
C GLY A 51 -22.79 1.79 -18.44
N ALA A 52 -23.12 0.94 -17.46
CA ALA A 52 -23.99 1.33 -16.34
C ALA A 52 -23.08 1.63 -15.14
N PRO A 53 -23.44 2.55 -14.22
CA PRO A 53 -22.77 2.60 -12.91
C PRO A 53 -22.79 1.17 -12.34
N SER A 54 -21.63 0.66 -11.93
CA SER A 54 -21.51 -0.69 -11.35
C SER A 54 -22.64 -0.90 -10.36
N SER A 55 -23.51 -1.88 -10.63
CA SER A 55 -24.63 -2.17 -9.73
C SER A 55 -24.09 -2.40 -8.32
N VAL A 56 -24.82 -1.99 -7.27
CA VAL A 56 -24.39 -2.24 -5.89
C VAL A 56 -24.14 -3.73 -5.64
N ALA A 57 -24.83 -4.59 -6.40
CA ALA A 57 -24.56 -6.02 -6.45
C ALA A 57 -23.12 -6.35 -6.89
N GLU A 58 -22.65 -5.75 -7.99
CA GLU A 58 -21.28 -5.91 -8.47
C GLU A 58 -20.25 -5.39 -7.45
N TRP A 59 -20.53 -4.25 -6.80
CA TRP A 59 -19.67 -3.72 -5.74
C TRP A 59 -19.57 -4.67 -4.53
N LEU A 60 -20.68 -5.31 -4.13
CA LEU A 60 -20.72 -6.29 -3.05
C LEU A 60 -19.93 -7.55 -3.40
N ASP A 61 -20.09 -8.04 -4.64
CA ASP A 61 -19.50 -9.30 -5.11
C ASP A 61 -18.03 -9.15 -5.54
N THR A 62 -17.56 -7.92 -5.76
CA THR A 62 -16.15 -7.66 -6.10
C THR A 62 -15.23 -8.12 -4.97
N PRO A 63 -14.20 -8.96 -5.27
CA PRO A 63 -13.30 -9.48 -4.26
C PRO A 63 -12.42 -8.38 -3.64
N ARG A 64 -12.15 -8.51 -2.34
CA ARG A 64 -11.29 -7.63 -1.54
C ARG A 64 -10.23 -8.48 -0.82
N PRO A 65 -9.21 -8.96 -1.54
CA PRO A 65 -8.18 -9.80 -0.92
C PRO A 65 -7.44 -9.02 0.18
N ALA A 66 -6.95 -9.75 1.18
CA ALA A 66 -6.03 -9.19 2.15
C ALA A 66 -4.77 -8.68 1.42
N ALA A 67 -4.47 -7.41 1.60
CA ALA A 67 -3.33 -6.73 0.99
C ALA A 67 -2.64 -5.88 2.06
N GLY A 68 -1.37 -5.58 1.81
CA GLY A 68 -0.56 -4.73 2.68
C GLY A 68 -1.18 -3.35 2.92
N PRO A 69 -0.77 -2.67 3.99
CA PRO A 69 -1.34 -1.38 4.37
C PRO A 69 -1.18 -0.35 3.25
N GLY A 70 -2.22 0.44 3.02
CA GLY A 70 -2.22 1.45 1.96
C GLY A 70 -2.55 0.94 0.56
N ILE A 71 -2.76 -0.36 0.35
CA ILE A 71 -3.24 -0.89 -0.93
C ILE A 71 -4.76 -0.81 -0.97
N TRP A 72 -5.29 -0.21 -2.04
CA TRP A 72 -6.71 -0.20 -2.37
C TRP A 72 -7.20 -1.60 -2.71
N ARG A 73 -8.06 -2.18 -1.86
CA ARG A 73 -8.44 -3.60 -1.93
C ARG A 73 -9.54 -3.90 -2.93
N PHE A 74 -10.42 -2.95 -3.21
CA PHE A 74 -11.55 -3.15 -4.13
C PHE A 74 -11.04 -3.49 -5.54
N GLY A 75 -11.23 -4.75 -5.94
CA GLY A 75 -10.78 -5.26 -7.24
C GLY A 75 -9.26 -5.45 -7.34
N TYR A 76 -8.53 -5.40 -6.22
CA TYR A 76 -7.08 -5.63 -6.22
C TYR A 76 -6.76 -7.05 -6.66
N ARG A 77 -5.77 -7.16 -7.54
CA ARG A 77 -5.20 -8.44 -7.95
C ARG A 77 -3.74 -8.44 -7.58
N THR A 78 -3.36 -9.39 -6.73
CA THR A 78 -1.95 -9.58 -6.38
C THR A 78 -1.18 -9.84 -7.68
N PRO A 79 -0.17 -9.03 -8.00
CA PRO A 79 0.67 -9.27 -9.17
C PRO A 79 1.27 -10.66 -9.04
N ASP A 80 1.07 -11.51 -10.05
CA ASP A 80 1.80 -12.77 -10.12
C ASP A 80 3.30 -12.45 -10.12
N PRO A 81 4.13 -13.12 -9.31
CA PRO A 81 5.56 -12.94 -9.37
C PRO A 81 5.98 -13.29 -10.79
N ALA A 82 6.25 -12.25 -11.59
CA ALA A 82 6.64 -12.43 -12.97
C ALA A 82 7.81 -13.42 -12.97
N PRO A 83 7.73 -14.55 -13.72
CA PRO A 83 8.82 -15.50 -13.75
C PRO A 83 10.04 -14.72 -14.24
N GLY A 84 10.96 -14.46 -13.33
CA GLY A 84 12.12 -13.62 -13.57
C GLY A 84 12.76 -14.08 -14.87
N ARG A 85 12.75 -13.20 -15.87
CA ARG A 85 13.57 -13.36 -17.08
C ARG A 85 15.02 -13.14 -16.66
N GLU A 86 15.55 -14.00 -15.81
CA GLU A 86 16.98 -14.28 -15.79
C GLU A 86 17.30 -14.88 -17.16
N ARG A 87 17.61 -14.00 -18.11
CA ARG A 87 18.17 -14.39 -19.40
C ARG A 87 19.39 -15.23 -19.07
N LEU A 88 19.38 -16.50 -19.48
CA LEU A 88 20.54 -17.38 -19.39
C LEU A 88 21.76 -16.62 -19.90
N ALA A 89 22.74 -16.40 -19.03
CA ALA A 89 24.00 -15.79 -19.44
C ALA A 89 24.58 -16.65 -20.58
N PRO A 90 25.00 -16.06 -21.72
CA PRO A 90 25.47 -16.80 -22.90
C PRO A 90 26.60 -17.81 -22.60
N VAL A 91 27.27 -17.64 -21.45
CA VAL A 91 28.29 -18.54 -20.90
C VAL A 91 27.77 -19.97 -20.64
N THR A 92 26.49 -20.17 -20.30
CA THR A 92 25.94 -21.52 -20.04
C THR A 92 25.70 -22.34 -21.31
N LEU A 93 25.43 -21.69 -22.44
CA LEU A 93 25.22 -22.36 -23.72
C LEU A 93 26.54 -22.87 -24.32
N VAL A 94 27.62 -22.09 -24.13
CA VAL A 94 28.98 -22.50 -24.52
C VAL A 94 29.47 -23.69 -23.68
N GLY A 95 29.09 -23.76 -22.40
CA GLY A 95 29.43 -24.88 -21.50
C GLY A 95 28.77 -26.23 -21.86
N VAL A 96 27.77 -26.23 -22.73
CA VAL A 96 27.10 -27.45 -23.24
C VAL A 96 27.61 -27.82 -24.63
N ALA A 97 27.80 -26.84 -25.52
CA ALA A 97 28.24 -27.08 -26.88
C ALA A 97 29.66 -27.65 -26.97
N VAL A 98 30.59 -27.15 -26.14
CA VAL A 98 32.01 -27.55 -26.21
C VAL A 98 32.22 -29.03 -25.86
N PRO A 99 31.71 -29.58 -24.73
CA PRO A 99 31.82 -31.00 -24.44
C PRO A 99 31.12 -31.89 -25.48
N LEU A 100 29.99 -31.44 -26.05
CA LEU A 100 29.29 -32.19 -27.09
C LEU A 100 30.14 -32.36 -28.36
N VAL A 101 30.76 -31.27 -28.84
CA VAL A 101 31.61 -31.28 -30.03
C VAL A 101 32.87 -32.13 -29.78
N ILE A 102 33.49 -32.01 -28.60
CA ILE A 102 34.64 -32.83 -28.22
C ILE A 102 34.26 -34.32 -28.16
N GLY A 103 33.11 -34.65 -27.57
CA GLY A 103 32.58 -36.02 -27.53
C GLY A 103 32.34 -36.60 -28.91
N LEU A 104 31.70 -35.84 -29.82
CA LEU A 104 31.48 -36.26 -31.21
C LEU A 104 32.79 -36.48 -31.97
N LEU A 105 33.78 -35.61 -31.76
CA LEU A 105 35.09 -35.73 -32.39
C LEU A 105 35.87 -36.96 -31.89
N LEU A 106 35.86 -37.21 -30.58
CA LEU A 106 36.47 -38.40 -29.98
C LEU A 106 35.79 -39.69 -30.44
N TRP A 107 34.45 -39.70 -30.51
CA TRP A 107 33.69 -40.83 -31.03
C TRP A 107 33.99 -41.10 -32.51
N SER A 108 34.08 -40.04 -33.31
CA SER A 108 34.46 -40.13 -34.73
C SER A 108 35.87 -40.72 -34.89
N LEU A 109 36.86 -40.21 -34.13
CA LEU A 109 38.24 -40.73 -34.18
C LEU A 109 38.32 -42.21 -33.78
N TRP A 110 37.52 -42.62 -32.79
CA TRP A 110 37.40 -44.01 -32.37
C TRP A 110 36.85 -44.91 -33.48
N ARG A 111 35.72 -44.53 -34.09
CA ARG A 111 35.10 -45.26 -35.21
C ARG A 111 36.00 -45.40 -36.44
N HIS A 112 36.84 -44.40 -36.73
CA HIS A 112 37.77 -44.42 -37.86
C HIS A 112 39.10 -45.15 -37.54
N GLY A 113 39.24 -45.71 -36.34
CA GLY A 113 40.42 -46.43 -35.91
C GLY A 113 41.69 -45.58 -35.79
N SER A 114 41.53 -44.27 -35.61
CA SER A 114 42.62 -43.30 -35.60
C SER A 114 43.30 -43.18 -34.23
N VAL A 115 42.80 -43.91 -33.22
CA VAL A 115 43.30 -43.87 -31.84
C VAL A 115 44.41 -44.91 -31.68
N PRO A 116 45.64 -44.51 -31.33
CA PRO A 116 46.74 -45.45 -31.14
C PRO A 116 46.44 -46.37 -29.95
N TYR A 117 46.74 -47.66 -30.10
CA TYR A 117 46.54 -48.71 -29.07
C TYR A 117 45.09 -48.99 -28.67
N GLN A 118 44.09 -48.52 -29.44
CA GLN A 118 42.67 -48.73 -29.11
C GLN A 118 42.30 -50.21 -28.88
N TRP A 119 42.96 -51.15 -29.56
CA TRP A 119 42.68 -52.59 -29.42
C TRP A 119 43.57 -53.30 -28.38
N SER A 120 44.57 -52.61 -27.82
CA SER A 120 45.51 -53.20 -26.88
C SER A 120 44.85 -53.54 -25.54
N LEU A 121 43.88 -52.74 -25.09
CA LEU A 121 43.13 -53.00 -23.87
C LEU A 121 42.24 -54.24 -24.00
N LEU A 122 41.63 -54.43 -25.17
CA LEU A 122 40.78 -55.57 -25.48
C LEU A 122 41.57 -56.89 -25.43
N ARG A 123 42.75 -56.91 -26.05
CA ARG A 123 43.62 -58.10 -26.09
C ARG A 123 44.16 -58.50 -24.71
N LEU A 124 44.30 -57.57 -23.77
CA LEU A 124 44.72 -57.87 -22.41
C LEU A 124 43.66 -58.70 -21.64
N VAL A 125 42.39 -58.55 -22.00
CA VAL A 125 41.25 -59.13 -21.27
C VAL A 125 40.66 -60.34 -22.02
N THR A 126 40.88 -60.47 -23.33
CA THR A 126 40.37 -61.58 -24.15
C THR A 126 41.45 -62.65 -24.45
N PRO A 127 41.08 -63.94 -24.59
CA PRO A 127 42.01 -65.00 -25.00
C PRO A 127 42.71 -64.72 -26.34
N ASP A 128 44.00 -65.07 -26.45
CA ASP A 128 44.76 -64.90 -27.71
C ASP A 128 44.20 -65.72 -28.88
N ASP A 129 43.47 -66.81 -28.61
CA ASP A 129 42.88 -67.70 -29.61
C ASP A 129 41.77 -67.05 -30.46
N TRP A 130 41.26 -65.89 -30.04
CA TRP A 130 40.20 -65.14 -30.73
C TRP A 130 40.73 -64.28 -31.88
N TRP A 131 42.05 -64.14 -32.00
CA TRP A 131 42.72 -63.19 -32.90
C TRP A 131 43.69 -63.90 -33.87
N TRP A 132 43.86 -63.35 -35.08
CA TRP A 132 44.94 -63.82 -35.98
C TRP A 132 46.30 -63.24 -35.55
N GLY A 133 47.29 -64.11 -35.38
CA GLY A 133 48.66 -63.72 -34.98
C GLY A 133 49.28 -62.70 -35.93
N GLY A 134 49.85 -61.62 -35.38
CA GLY A 134 50.58 -60.59 -36.14
C GLY A 134 49.77 -59.39 -36.64
N THR A 135 48.44 -59.36 -36.43
CA THR A 135 47.61 -58.17 -36.73
C THR A 135 47.06 -57.55 -35.44
N LEU A 136 46.86 -56.23 -35.42
CA LEU A 136 46.46 -55.51 -34.20
C LEU A 136 45.00 -55.71 -33.78
N ALA A 137 44.12 -56.26 -34.63
CA ALA A 137 42.73 -56.63 -34.29
C ALA A 137 41.94 -57.31 -35.44
N SER A 138 42.47 -58.38 -36.06
CA SER A 138 41.65 -59.14 -37.03
C SER A 138 40.99 -60.33 -36.31
N PRO A 139 39.65 -60.37 -36.19
CA PRO A 139 38.96 -61.45 -35.49
C PRO A 139 39.10 -62.77 -36.27
N LYS A 140 39.43 -63.86 -35.55
CA LYS A 140 39.56 -65.21 -36.11
C LYS A 140 38.22 -65.95 -36.17
N GLY A 141 37.29 -65.60 -35.29
CA GLY A 141 35.95 -66.16 -35.18
C GLY A 141 34.93 -65.16 -34.66
N TRP A 142 33.69 -65.61 -34.46
CA TRP A 142 32.58 -64.76 -34.01
C TRP A 142 32.84 -64.13 -32.62
N GLN A 143 33.57 -64.83 -31.74
CA GLN A 143 33.92 -64.33 -30.41
C GLN A 143 34.77 -63.06 -30.46
N GLY A 144 35.74 -63.00 -31.38
CA GLY A 144 36.58 -61.80 -31.57
C GLY A 144 35.81 -60.63 -32.18
N ALA A 145 34.88 -60.91 -33.10
CA ALA A 145 34.03 -59.88 -33.71
C ALA A 145 33.06 -59.27 -32.67
N GLU A 146 32.43 -60.10 -31.84
CA GLU A 146 31.53 -59.63 -30.78
C GLU A 146 32.29 -58.89 -29.67
N ALA A 147 33.54 -59.30 -29.36
CA ALA A 147 34.37 -58.59 -28.39
C ALA A 147 34.69 -57.15 -28.82
N ILE A 148 34.88 -56.91 -30.12
CA ILE A 148 35.03 -55.55 -30.69
C ILE A 148 33.76 -54.72 -30.44
N VAL A 149 32.58 -55.31 -30.70
CA VAL A 149 31.29 -54.62 -30.50
C VAL A 149 31.07 -54.25 -29.04
N VAL A 150 31.38 -55.16 -28.10
CA VAL A 150 31.33 -54.88 -26.65
C VAL A 150 32.27 -53.74 -26.28
N HIS A 151 33.51 -53.77 -26.80
CA HIS A 151 34.52 -52.76 -26.53
C HIS A 151 34.12 -51.36 -27.00
N ASP A 152 33.55 -51.26 -28.22
CA ASP A 152 33.00 -50.01 -28.75
C ASP A 152 31.85 -49.47 -27.88
N GLY A 153 30.98 -50.37 -27.39
CA GLY A 153 29.91 -50.02 -26.47
C GLY A 153 30.40 -49.48 -25.12
N VAL A 154 31.43 -50.12 -24.55
CA VAL A 154 32.03 -49.69 -23.27
C VAL A 154 32.69 -48.33 -23.42
N PHE A 155 33.46 -48.11 -24.48
CA PHE A 155 34.08 -46.81 -24.75
C PHE A 155 33.03 -45.72 -24.96
N PHE A 156 31.98 -45.99 -25.73
CA PHE A 156 30.85 -45.06 -25.90
C PHE A 156 30.19 -44.72 -24.56
N GLY A 157 29.94 -45.71 -23.70
CA GLY A 157 29.37 -45.50 -22.37
C GLY A 157 30.24 -44.62 -21.47
N VAL A 158 31.56 -44.85 -21.45
CA VAL A 158 32.53 -44.04 -20.71
C VAL A 158 32.58 -42.60 -21.25
N LEU A 159 32.55 -42.43 -22.57
CA LEU A 159 32.55 -41.13 -23.22
C LEU A 159 31.29 -40.32 -22.88
N VAL A 160 30.10 -40.93 -22.96
CA VAL A 160 28.83 -40.29 -22.58
C VAL A 160 28.85 -39.91 -21.10
N TYR A 161 29.35 -40.78 -20.21
CA TYR A 161 29.47 -40.49 -18.79
C TYR A 161 30.43 -39.32 -18.51
N ALA A 162 31.61 -39.31 -19.14
CA ALA A 162 32.60 -38.25 -18.99
C ALA A 162 32.06 -36.90 -19.49
N MET A 163 31.42 -36.86 -20.66
CA MET A 163 30.84 -35.62 -21.22
C MET A 163 29.64 -35.13 -20.40
N GLY A 164 28.84 -36.04 -19.85
CA GLY A 164 27.74 -35.70 -18.95
C GLY A 164 28.21 -35.07 -17.63
N ARG A 165 29.38 -35.48 -17.12
CA ARG A 165 29.97 -34.96 -15.89
C ARG A 165 30.77 -33.67 -16.09
N LEU A 166 31.49 -33.54 -17.21
CA LEU A 166 32.33 -32.37 -17.53
C LEU A 166 31.51 -31.18 -18.04
N GLY A 167 30.34 -31.42 -18.66
CA GLY A 167 29.46 -30.36 -19.13
C GLY A 167 28.47 -29.85 -18.07
N SER A 168 27.95 -28.64 -18.27
CA SER A 168 26.91 -28.04 -17.42
C SER A 168 25.50 -28.66 -17.62
N TRP A 169 25.42 -29.88 -18.15
CA TRP A 169 24.18 -30.59 -18.51
C TRP A 169 23.17 -30.69 -17.36
N PRO A 170 23.55 -31.03 -16.11
CA PRO A 170 22.59 -31.06 -15.00
C PRO A 170 21.96 -29.69 -14.71
N GLY A 171 22.70 -28.60 -14.95
CA GLY A 171 22.22 -27.23 -14.77
C GLY A 171 21.22 -26.83 -15.85
N VAL A 172 21.49 -27.17 -17.11
CA VAL A 172 20.58 -26.90 -18.24
C VAL A 172 19.31 -27.74 -18.15
N VAL A 173 19.41 -29.03 -17.82
CA VAL A 173 18.24 -29.89 -17.63
C VAL A 173 17.35 -29.36 -16.49
N ARG A 174 17.94 -28.88 -15.40
CA ARG A 174 17.20 -28.25 -14.31
C ARG A 174 16.48 -26.98 -14.75
N HIS A 175 17.11 -26.16 -15.57
CA HIS A 175 16.52 -24.91 -16.06
C HIS A 175 15.45 -25.12 -17.13
N VAL A 176 15.68 -25.99 -18.12
CA VAL A 176 14.80 -26.20 -19.27
C VAL A 176 13.61 -27.09 -18.92
N VAL A 177 13.84 -28.17 -18.15
CA VAL A 177 12.81 -29.19 -17.86
C VAL A 177 12.24 -29.03 -16.45
N ALA A 178 13.09 -28.93 -15.41
CA ALA A 178 12.62 -29.02 -14.03
C ALA A 178 11.90 -27.76 -13.52
N ARG A 179 12.17 -26.57 -14.09
CA ARG A 179 11.51 -25.30 -13.71
C ARG A 179 10.13 -25.08 -14.36
N ARG A 180 9.70 -25.94 -15.28
CA ARG A 180 8.39 -25.79 -15.93
C ARG A 180 7.27 -26.40 -15.06
N PRO A 181 6.10 -25.75 -14.96
CA PRO A 181 4.95 -26.35 -14.29
C PRO A 181 4.46 -27.60 -15.06
N GLN A 182 3.80 -28.52 -14.36
CA GLN A 182 3.10 -29.63 -15.01
C GLN A 182 1.88 -29.06 -15.79
N PRO A 183 1.51 -29.60 -16.97
CA PRO A 183 2.01 -30.81 -17.63
C PRO A 183 3.23 -30.58 -18.55
N ALA A 184 3.67 -29.34 -18.74
CA ALA A 184 4.73 -29.00 -19.70
C ALA A 184 6.06 -29.72 -19.39
N ARG A 185 6.38 -29.88 -18.10
CA ARG A 185 7.55 -30.67 -17.65
C ARG A 185 7.47 -32.14 -18.06
N ALA A 186 6.30 -32.77 -17.91
CA ALA A 186 6.09 -34.17 -18.29
C ALA A 186 6.17 -34.35 -19.82
N LEU A 187 5.63 -33.39 -20.58
CA LEU A 187 5.66 -33.38 -22.04
C LEU A 187 7.07 -33.16 -22.60
N LEU A 188 7.83 -32.21 -22.06
CA LEU A 188 9.22 -32.00 -22.47
C LEU A 188 10.09 -33.23 -22.17
N ALA A 189 9.93 -33.83 -20.98
CA ALA A 189 10.61 -35.08 -20.65
C ALA A 189 10.23 -36.22 -21.60
N LEU A 190 8.98 -36.28 -22.07
CA LEU A 190 8.53 -37.25 -23.06
C LEU A 190 9.18 -37.02 -24.43
N VAL A 191 9.27 -35.77 -24.89
CA VAL A 191 9.96 -35.42 -26.14
C VAL A 191 11.44 -35.82 -26.07
N PHE A 192 12.12 -35.54 -24.96
CA PHE A 192 13.52 -35.96 -24.77
C PHE A 192 13.67 -37.48 -24.70
N ALA A 193 12.74 -38.19 -24.06
CA ALA A 193 12.75 -39.65 -24.03
C ALA A 193 12.54 -40.25 -25.43
N LEU A 194 11.64 -39.69 -26.24
CA LEU A 194 11.42 -40.11 -27.63
C LEU A 194 12.64 -39.85 -28.51
N ALA A 195 13.29 -38.69 -28.35
CA ALA A 195 14.54 -38.40 -29.05
C ALA A 195 15.65 -39.39 -28.66
N ALA A 196 15.80 -39.71 -27.37
CA ALA A 196 16.77 -40.71 -26.91
C ALA A 196 16.45 -42.11 -27.47
N LEU A 197 15.17 -42.51 -27.49
CA LEU A 197 14.73 -43.78 -28.08
C LEU A 197 14.99 -43.81 -29.60
N SER A 198 14.84 -42.70 -30.31
CA SER A 198 15.15 -42.65 -31.75
C SER A 198 16.63 -42.85 -32.08
N LEU A 199 17.53 -42.50 -31.16
CA LEU A 199 18.96 -42.74 -31.31
C LEU A 199 19.37 -44.19 -31.00
N VAL A 200 18.60 -44.88 -30.16
CA VAL A 200 18.83 -46.29 -29.78
C VAL A 200 18.14 -47.26 -30.76
N PHE A 201 16.93 -46.92 -31.20
CA PHE A 201 16.07 -47.72 -32.07
C PHE A 201 15.62 -46.93 -33.31
N PRO A 202 16.54 -46.53 -34.21
CA PRO A 202 16.18 -45.71 -35.38
C PRO A 202 15.15 -46.38 -36.29
N SER A 203 15.16 -47.72 -36.38
CA SER A 203 14.18 -48.49 -37.16
C SER A 203 12.74 -48.42 -36.64
N ALA A 204 12.54 -48.07 -35.37
CA ALA A 204 11.21 -47.90 -34.76
C ALA A 204 10.58 -46.53 -35.11
N PHE A 205 11.36 -45.60 -35.67
CA PHE A 205 10.91 -44.24 -36.00
C PHE A 205 11.01 -43.98 -37.51
N PRO A 206 9.89 -44.05 -38.26
CA PRO A 206 9.91 -43.80 -39.70
C PRO A 206 10.32 -42.34 -39.99
N GLY A 207 11.46 -42.16 -40.68
CA GLY A 207 11.98 -40.85 -41.10
C GLY A 207 13.32 -40.41 -40.48
N VAL A 208 13.92 -41.21 -39.58
CA VAL A 208 15.22 -40.90 -38.94
C VAL A 208 16.35 -41.61 -39.71
N GLY A 209 17.19 -40.85 -40.42
CA GLY A 209 18.30 -41.39 -41.24
C GLY A 209 19.66 -41.48 -40.53
N TRP A 210 19.68 -41.70 -39.22
CA TRP A 210 20.90 -41.70 -38.39
C TRP A 210 21.26 -43.14 -38.02
N ASP A 211 22.57 -43.43 -37.90
CA ASP A 211 23.05 -44.74 -37.43
C ASP A 211 22.63 -44.99 -35.96
N ALA A 212 22.30 -46.24 -35.65
CA ALA A 212 21.98 -46.64 -34.28
C ALA A 212 23.20 -46.45 -33.36
N LEU A 213 22.98 -45.89 -32.17
CA LEU A 213 24.02 -45.81 -31.15
C LEU A 213 24.42 -47.22 -30.67
N PRO A 214 25.69 -47.44 -30.30
CA PRO A 214 26.20 -48.72 -29.83
C PRO A 214 25.72 -49.00 -28.40
N VAL A 215 24.42 -49.30 -28.26
CA VAL A 215 23.78 -49.64 -26.99
C VAL A 215 23.15 -51.02 -27.08
N VAL A 216 22.37 -51.27 -28.14
CA VAL A 216 21.71 -52.57 -28.35
C VAL A 216 22.74 -53.64 -28.71
N GLY A 217 23.55 -53.38 -29.75
CA GLY A 217 24.58 -54.32 -30.23
C GLY A 217 25.47 -54.86 -29.10
N PRO A 218 26.18 -53.99 -28.35
CA PRO A 218 27.08 -54.41 -27.28
C PRO A 218 26.42 -55.26 -26.19
N VAL A 219 25.15 -55.01 -25.86
CA VAL A 219 24.42 -55.79 -24.86
C VAL A 219 24.11 -57.20 -25.38
N PHE A 220 23.66 -57.31 -26.63
CA PHE A 220 23.44 -58.61 -27.27
C PHE A 220 24.76 -59.36 -27.48
N SER A 221 25.82 -58.69 -27.91
CA SER A 221 27.18 -59.23 -28.05
C SER A 221 27.73 -59.77 -26.73
N LEU A 222 27.54 -59.01 -25.64
CA LEU A 222 27.96 -59.41 -24.29
C LEU A 222 27.20 -60.65 -23.83
N VAL A 223 25.89 -60.70 -24.03
CA VAL A 223 25.07 -61.87 -23.69
C VAL A 223 25.52 -63.09 -24.50
N ALA A 224 25.75 -62.94 -25.82
CA ALA A 224 26.25 -64.02 -26.69
C ALA A 224 27.59 -64.59 -26.22
N LEU A 225 28.52 -63.72 -25.81
CA LEU A 225 29.83 -64.08 -25.29
C LEU A 225 29.74 -64.80 -23.94
N VAL A 226 28.85 -64.36 -23.04
CA VAL A 226 28.65 -64.97 -21.72
C VAL A 226 27.94 -66.32 -21.82
N THR A 227 26.98 -66.47 -22.73
CA THR A 227 26.21 -67.71 -22.90
C THR A 227 26.88 -68.70 -23.84
N GLY A 228 27.98 -68.32 -24.50
CA GLY A 228 28.78 -69.20 -25.35
C GLY A 228 28.17 -69.49 -26.73
N GLY A 229 27.18 -68.71 -27.18
CA GLY A 229 26.52 -68.87 -28.48
C GLY A 229 25.25 -68.03 -28.65
N TYR A 230 24.70 -68.03 -29.87
CA TYR A 230 23.50 -67.26 -30.23
C TYR A 230 22.17 -67.99 -30.00
N ASP A 231 22.20 -69.24 -29.54
CA ASP A 231 20.99 -70.07 -29.34
C ASP A 231 19.98 -69.42 -28.40
N VAL A 232 20.47 -68.62 -27.44
CA VAL A 232 19.65 -67.88 -26.47
C VAL A 232 18.74 -66.83 -27.14
N PHE A 233 19.13 -66.29 -28.30
CA PHE A 233 18.33 -65.30 -29.04
C PHE A 233 17.28 -65.91 -29.98
N THR A 234 17.28 -67.24 -30.16
CA THR A 234 16.23 -67.93 -30.93
C THR A 234 14.87 -67.89 -30.22
N SER A 235 14.87 -67.71 -28.90
CA SER A 235 13.66 -67.52 -28.11
C SER A 235 13.17 -66.06 -28.22
N PRO A 236 11.97 -65.82 -28.78
CA PRO A 236 11.40 -64.47 -28.89
C PRO A 236 11.28 -63.77 -27.53
N TRP A 237 10.94 -64.52 -26.49
CA TRP A 237 10.79 -64.00 -25.12
C TRP A 237 12.07 -63.40 -24.55
N VAL A 238 13.23 -64.00 -24.82
CA VAL A 238 14.51 -63.51 -24.30
C VAL A 238 14.92 -62.23 -25.02
N THR A 239 14.75 -62.21 -26.35
CA THR A 239 15.02 -61.04 -27.19
C THR A 239 14.09 -59.87 -26.82
N ASP A 240 12.79 -60.12 -26.69
CA ASP A 240 11.81 -59.10 -26.30
C ASP A 240 12.03 -58.58 -24.88
N LEU A 241 12.40 -59.47 -23.94
CA LEU A 241 12.76 -59.07 -22.58
C LEU A 241 13.99 -58.16 -22.58
N LEU A 242 15.01 -58.47 -23.37
CA LEU A 242 16.23 -57.67 -23.45
C LEU A 242 15.94 -56.28 -24.05
N TYR A 243 15.14 -56.22 -25.12
CA TYR A 243 14.66 -54.96 -25.68
C TYR A 243 13.82 -54.15 -24.68
N ALA A 244 12.95 -54.80 -23.90
CA ALA A 244 12.15 -54.14 -22.87
C ALA A 244 13.03 -53.55 -21.76
N VAL A 245 14.04 -54.30 -21.31
CA VAL A 245 15.00 -53.83 -20.27
C VAL A 245 15.80 -52.63 -20.78
N ILE A 246 16.33 -52.68 -22.01
CA ILE A 246 17.07 -51.57 -22.62
C ILE A 246 16.16 -50.33 -22.73
N THR A 247 14.93 -50.51 -23.21
CA THR A 247 13.94 -49.43 -23.34
C THR A 247 13.63 -48.79 -21.97
N LEU A 248 13.44 -49.62 -20.94
CA LEU A 248 13.16 -49.13 -19.59
C LEU A 248 14.35 -48.35 -19.01
N LEU A 249 15.59 -48.82 -19.20
CA LEU A 249 16.80 -48.11 -18.76
C LEU A 249 16.98 -46.76 -19.46
N VAL A 250 16.65 -46.66 -20.75
CA VAL A 250 16.70 -45.39 -21.51
C VAL A 250 15.63 -44.42 -21.03
N VAL A 251 14.40 -44.89 -20.76
CA VAL A 251 13.27 -44.03 -20.38
C VAL A 251 13.33 -43.62 -18.90
N TRP A 252 13.86 -44.47 -18.03
CA TRP A 252 13.91 -44.27 -16.57
C TRP A 252 14.42 -42.88 -16.12
N PRO A 253 15.57 -42.35 -16.60
CA PRO A 253 16.05 -41.03 -16.17
C PRO A 253 15.10 -39.90 -16.58
N PHE A 254 14.46 -40.00 -17.76
CA PHE A 254 13.49 -39.01 -18.23
C PHE A 254 12.17 -39.09 -17.48
N ALA A 255 11.70 -40.28 -17.13
CA ALA A 255 10.50 -40.47 -16.31
C ALA A 255 10.68 -39.87 -14.89
N ARG A 256 11.89 -40.02 -14.31
CA ARG A 256 12.25 -39.39 -13.03
C ARG A 256 12.33 -37.87 -13.14
N LEU A 257 12.94 -37.35 -14.21
CA LEU A 257 13.03 -35.91 -14.48
C LEU A 257 11.66 -35.27 -14.75
N GLY A 258 10.78 -35.96 -15.48
CA GLY A 258 9.43 -35.50 -15.84
C GLY A 258 8.40 -35.60 -14.72
N GLY A 259 8.70 -36.30 -13.63
CA GLY A 259 7.77 -36.49 -12.51
C GLY A 259 6.50 -37.24 -12.91
N TRP A 260 6.60 -38.24 -13.79
CA TRP A 260 5.44 -38.93 -14.35
C TRP A 260 4.65 -39.73 -13.30
N LEU A 261 5.32 -40.35 -12.32
CA LEU A 261 4.66 -41.11 -11.24
C LEU A 261 3.83 -40.21 -10.30
N PRO A 262 4.38 -39.10 -9.75
CA PRO A 262 3.61 -38.13 -8.96
C PRO A 262 2.43 -37.55 -9.75
N TYR A 263 2.67 -37.12 -10.99
CA TYR A 263 1.63 -36.54 -11.84
C TYR A 263 0.50 -37.52 -12.15
N ALA A 264 0.82 -38.79 -12.43
CA ALA A 264 -0.19 -39.83 -12.64
C ALA A 264 -0.99 -40.12 -11.37
N ARG A 265 -0.35 -40.12 -10.20
CA ARG A 265 -1.03 -40.29 -8.89
C ARG A 265 -1.96 -39.14 -8.59
N GLU A 266 -1.54 -37.89 -8.81
CA GLU A 266 -2.38 -36.70 -8.65
C GLU A 266 -3.59 -36.74 -9.60
N ARG A 267 -3.42 -37.16 -10.86
CA ARG A 267 -4.53 -37.32 -11.79
C ARG A 267 -5.48 -38.47 -11.43
N LEU A 268 -4.95 -39.57 -10.91
CA LEU A 268 -5.76 -40.70 -10.45
C LEU A 268 -6.53 -40.36 -9.17
N ALA A 269 -5.94 -39.55 -8.27
CA ALA A 269 -6.61 -39.00 -7.10
C ALA A 269 -7.71 -38.00 -7.51
N ALA A 270 -7.40 -37.04 -8.38
CA ALA A 270 -8.36 -36.07 -8.90
C ALA A 270 -9.55 -36.77 -9.59
N ARG A 271 -9.32 -37.85 -10.36
CA ARG A 271 -10.38 -38.66 -10.99
C ARG A 271 -11.22 -39.46 -9.99
N ARG A 272 -10.65 -39.91 -8.87
CA ARG A 272 -11.39 -40.57 -7.78
C ARG A 272 -12.23 -39.58 -6.98
N GLU A 273 -11.72 -38.36 -6.79
CA GLU A 273 -12.47 -37.26 -6.19
C GLU A 273 -13.62 -36.81 -7.10
N THR A 274 -13.45 -36.79 -8.43
CA THR A 274 -14.54 -36.43 -9.36
C THR A 274 -15.69 -37.45 -9.39
N GLN A 275 -15.48 -38.68 -8.91
CA GLN A 275 -16.54 -39.70 -8.80
C GLN A 275 -17.22 -39.73 -7.43
N THR A 276 -16.73 -38.98 -6.44
CA THR A 276 -17.25 -38.98 -5.05
C THR A 276 -17.63 -37.58 -4.54
N ALA A 277 -17.33 -36.52 -5.29
CA ALA A 277 -17.65 -35.15 -4.88
C ALA A 277 -19.04 -34.72 -5.38
N ASP A 278 -19.96 -34.63 -4.42
CA ASP A 278 -20.99 -33.59 -4.40
C ASP A 278 -20.32 -32.25 -4.75
N VAL A 279 -21.02 -31.42 -5.53
CA VAL A 279 -20.48 -30.17 -6.11
C VAL A 279 -19.78 -29.34 -5.03
N PRO A 280 -18.51 -28.91 -5.19
CA PRO A 280 -17.93 -27.97 -4.23
C PRO A 280 -18.78 -26.70 -4.26
N ASP A 281 -19.35 -26.37 -3.11
CA ASP A 281 -20.16 -25.19 -2.85
C ASP A 281 -19.48 -23.98 -3.51
N LYS A 282 -20.11 -23.43 -4.55
CA LYS A 282 -19.69 -22.12 -5.05
C LYS A 282 -19.89 -21.15 -3.87
N PRO A 283 -18.88 -20.34 -3.50
CA PRO A 283 -19.05 -19.35 -2.45
C PRO A 283 -20.31 -18.53 -2.74
N VAL A 284 -21.26 -18.57 -1.81
CA VAL A 284 -22.51 -17.81 -1.94
C VAL A 284 -22.14 -16.33 -2.09
N PRO A 285 -22.59 -15.65 -3.17
CA PRO A 285 -22.26 -14.26 -3.40
C PRO A 285 -22.59 -13.39 -2.18
N PRO A 286 -21.73 -12.43 -1.79
CA PRO A 286 -22.03 -11.48 -0.72
C PRO A 286 -23.38 -10.76 -0.87
N THR A 287 -23.86 -10.56 -2.10
CA THR A 287 -25.20 -10.04 -2.41
C THR A 287 -26.37 -10.82 -1.80
N GLN A 288 -26.15 -12.09 -1.44
CA GLN A 288 -27.16 -12.96 -0.84
C GLN A 288 -27.13 -12.98 0.70
N TRP A 289 -26.28 -12.14 1.32
CA TRP A 289 -26.15 -12.02 2.78
C TRP A 289 -25.94 -13.37 3.49
N PRO A 290 -24.89 -14.14 3.13
CA PRO A 290 -24.69 -15.50 3.65
C PRO A 290 -24.64 -15.56 5.18
N ALA A 291 -24.03 -14.57 5.84
CA ALA A 291 -23.98 -14.49 7.30
C ALA A 291 -25.36 -14.39 7.97
N LEU A 292 -26.34 -13.75 7.33
CA LEU A 292 -27.72 -13.70 7.84
C LEU A 292 -28.42 -15.05 7.63
N ARG A 293 -28.20 -15.69 6.48
CA ARG A 293 -28.76 -17.02 6.18
C ARG A 293 -28.23 -18.10 7.11
N GLU A 294 -26.92 -18.10 7.38
CA GLU A 294 -26.28 -19.01 8.33
C GLU A 294 -26.82 -18.84 9.75
N ALA A 295 -27.23 -17.63 10.12
CA ALA A 295 -27.87 -17.34 11.40
C ALA A 295 -29.39 -17.60 11.42
N GLY A 296 -29.95 -18.22 10.38
CA GLY A 296 -31.37 -18.56 10.27
C GLY A 296 -32.29 -17.39 9.89
N GLN A 297 -31.74 -16.21 9.60
CA GLN A 297 -32.49 -14.99 9.26
C GLN A 297 -32.79 -14.91 7.75
N HIS A 298 -33.36 -15.97 7.19
CA HIS A 298 -33.58 -16.11 5.75
C HIS A 298 -34.50 -15.02 5.18
N GLN A 299 -35.60 -14.68 5.87
CA GLN A 299 -36.55 -13.67 5.41
C GLN A 299 -35.93 -12.28 5.28
N ALA A 300 -35.13 -11.87 6.27
CA ALA A 300 -34.41 -10.59 6.21
C ALA A 300 -33.35 -10.62 5.10
N ALA A 301 -32.62 -11.73 4.93
CA ALA A 301 -31.66 -11.88 3.84
C ALA A 301 -32.34 -11.80 2.45
N ASP A 302 -33.48 -12.46 2.25
CA ASP A 302 -34.23 -12.43 0.98
C ASP A 302 -34.73 -11.02 0.64
N LEU A 303 -35.26 -10.29 1.63
CA LEU A 303 -35.67 -8.89 1.44
C LEU A 303 -34.50 -7.98 1.06
N LEU A 304 -33.37 -8.08 1.78
CA LEU A 304 -32.19 -7.27 1.48
C LEU A 304 -31.58 -7.63 0.11
N THR A 305 -31.56 -8.90 -0.26
CA THR A 305 -31.14 -9.32 -1.60
C THR A 305 -32.07 -8.74 -2.68
N ALA A 306 -33.38 -8.78 -2.47
CA ALA A 306 -34.34 -8.16 -3.39
C ALA A 306 -34.16 -6.64 -3.51
N ASP A 307 -33.87 -5.95 -2.40
CA ASP A 307 -33.60 -4.51 -2.38
C ASP A 307 -32.29 -4.14 -3.12
N VAL A 308 -31.22 -4.93 -2.95
CA VAL A 308 -29.97 -4.75 -3.70
C VAL A 308 -30.19 -4.95 -5.20
N LEU A 309 -30.86 -6.05 -5.59
CA LEU A 309 -31.09 -6.37 -7.00
C LEU A 309 -32.05 -5.38 -7.68
N ALA A 310 -32.99 -4.80 -6.92
CA ALA A 310 -33.89 -3.76 -7.40
C ALA A 310 -33.27 -2.34 -7.40
N GLY A 311 -32.01 -2.18 -6.96
CA GLY A 311 -31.34 -0.89 -6.91
C GLY A 311 -31.89 0.08 -5.87
N ARG A 312 -32.57 -0.42 -4.82
CA ARG A 312 -33.09 0.40 -3.71
C ARG A 312 -32.07 0.69 -2.62
N MET A 313 -30.91 0.02 -2.67
CA MET A 313 -29.80 0.16 -1.73
C MET A 313 -28.60 0.82 -2.39
N ASN A 314 -27.88 1.64 -1.63
CA ASN A 314 -26.54 2.10 -1.97
C ASN A 314 -25.47 1.32 -1.16
N ASP A 315 -24.20 1.60 -1.43
CA ASP A 315 -23.05 1.05 -0.72
C ASP A 315 -23.03 1.41 0.79
N VAL A 316 -23.51 2.62 1.15
CA VAL A 316 -23.66 3.07 2.54
C VAL A 316 -24.68 2.21 3.29
N ASP A 317 -25.83 1.91 2.68
CA ASP A 317 -26.86 1.05 3.28
C ASP A 317 -26.33 -0.36 3.50
N CYS A 318 -25.61 -0.91 2.51
CA CYS A 318 -24.98 -2.22 2.64
C CYS A 318 -23.98 -2.26 3.80
N ALA A 319 -23.07 -1.28 3.87
CA ALA A 319 -22.07 -1.19 4.93
C ALA A 319 -22.70 -0.93 6.32
N ARG A 320 -23.75 -0.10 6.39
CA ARG A 320 -24.53 0.16 7.61
C ARG A 320 -25.19 -1.10 8.13
N LEU A 321 -25.86 -1.87 7.26
CA LEU A 321 -26.54 -3.10 7.66
C LEU A 321 -25.55 -4.22 8.01
N GLU A 322 -24.42 -4.34 7.31
CA GLU A 322 -23.34 -5.29 7.66
C GLU A 322 -22.72 -4.94 9.03
N HIS A 323 -22.50 -3.66 9.30
CA HIS A 323 -22.03 -3.19 10.61
C HIS A 323 -23.07 -3.43 11.71
N ALA A 324 -24.32 -3.03 11.49
CA ALA A 324 -25.42 -3.22 12.43
C ALA A 324 -25.67 -4.70 12.72
N TRP A 325 -25.55 -5.58 11.73
CA TRP A 325 -25.63 -7.03 11.91
C TRP A 325 -24.51 -7.55 12.82
N THR A 326 -23.26 -7.17 12.53
CA THR A 326 -22.09 -7.54 13.34
C THR A 326 -22.28 -7.06 14.79
N ARG A 327 -22.79 -5.84 14.95
CA ARG A 327 -23.09 -5.19 16.22
C ARG A 327 -24.21 -5.90 17.00
N ALA A 328 -25.28 -6.29 16.32
CA ALA A 328 -26.40 -7.02 16.89
C ALA A 328 -25.99 -8.43 17.33
N ARG A 329 -25.16 -9.11 16.52
CA ARG A 329 -24.60 -10.43 16.83
C ARG A 329 -23.73 -10.38 18.09
N ALA A 330 -22.84 -9.40 18.19
CA ALA A 330 -21.98 -9.23 19.37
C ALA A 330 -22.76 -8.98 20.67
N ARG A 331 -23.95 -8.35 20.59
CA ARG A 331 -24.82 -8.07 21.75
C ARG A 331 -25.93 -9.08 21.99
N GLY A 332 -26.08 -10.10 21.15
CA GLY A 332 -27.20 -11.03 21.20
C GLY A 332 -28.57 -10.39 20.89
N ARG A 333 -28.61 -9.26 20.17
CA ARG A 333 -29.84 -8.53 19.81
C ARG A 333 -30.29 -8.77 18.36
N LEU A 334 -30.20 -10.02 17.91
CA LEU A 334 -30.52 -10.37 16.52
C LEU A 334 -32.00 -10.11 16.17
N ALA A 335 -32.91 -10.32 17.11
CA ALA A 335 -34.34 -10.12 16.89
C ALA A 335 -34.70 -8.64 16.60
N GLU A 336 -34.10 -7.69 17.33
CA GLU A 336 -34.29 -6.26 17.11
C GLU A 336 -33.80 -5.83 15.71
N PHE A 337 -32.64 -6.36 15.29
CA PHE A 337 -32.11 -6.12 13.96
C PHE A 337 -33.05 -6.67 12.88
N THR A 338 -33.48 -7.94 13.00
CA THR A 338 -34.38 -8.56 12.03
C THR A 338 -35.69 -7.80 11.92
N ASP A 339 -36.32 -7.46 13.06
CA ASP A 339 -37.58 -6.72 13.07
C ASP A 339 -37.45 -5.32 12.43
N ALA A 340 -36.35 -4.60 12.68
CA ALA A 340 -36.08 -3.33 12.01
C ALA A 340 -35.94 -3.48 10.49
N VAL A 341 -35.23 -4.52 10.03
CA VAL A 341 -35.07 -4.82 8.60
C VAL A 341 -36.38 -5.25 7.94
N LEU A 342 -37.21 -6.06 8.61
CA LEU A 342 -38.52 -6.45 8.07
C LEU A 342 -39.47 -5.25 7.95
N ARG A 343 -39.40 -4.29 8.88
CA ARG A 343 -40.26 -3.09 8.90
C ARG A 343 -39.82 -2.01 7.90
N HIS A 344 -38.51 -1.76 7.79
CA HIS A 344 -37.96 -0.62 7.06
C HIS A 344 -37.12 -1.00 5.84
N GLY A 345 -36.88 -2.29 5.61
CA GLY A 345 -36.07 -2.81 4.50
C GLY A 345 -34.68 -2.19 4.47
N SER A 346 -34.25 -1.76 3.29
CA SER A 346 -33.01 -1.00 3.05
C SER A 346 -32.84 0.27 3.88
N ALA A 347 -33.92 0.90 4.36
CA ALA A 347 -33.87 2.10 5.19
C ALA A 347 -33.79 1.79 6.70
N ALA A 348 -33.63 0.53 7.09
CA ALA A 348 -33.49 0.17 8.49
C ALA A 348 -32.21 0.76 9.11
N LEU A 349 -32.33 1.12 10.39
CA LEU A 349 -31.22 1.53 11.27
C LEU A 349 -30.41 2.71 10.71
N THR A 350 -31.06 3.64 10.00
CA THR A 350 -30.42 4.85 9.47
C THR A 350 -29.82 5.72 10.56
N HIS A 351 -28.78 6.47 10.19
CA HIS A 351 -28.19 7.50 11.04
C HIS A 351 -29.28 8.49 11.55
N PRO A 352 -29.16 9.08 12.76
CA PRO A 352 -30.15 10.02 13.30
C PRO A 352 -30.47 11.22 12.39
N SER A 353 -29.55 11.61 11.50
CA SER A 353 -29.81 12.65 10.50
C SER A 353 -30.78 12.24 9.38
N GLY A 354 -31.13 10.95 9.28
CA GLY A 354 -31.98 10.40 8.22
C GLY A 354 -31.30 10.28 6.85
N ALA A 355 -30.08 10.81 6.70
CA ALA A 355 -29.33 10.75 5.45
C ALA A 355 -28.85 9.32 5.15
N ARG A 356 -29.07 8.86 3.93
CA ARG A 356 -28.57 7.57 3.41
C ARG A 356 -27.31 7.72 2.56
N ASP A 357 -26.94 8.94 2.21
CA ASP A 357 -25.74 9.27 1.43
C ASP A 357 -25.29 10.71 1.70
N LEU A 358 -24.08 11.07 1.25
CA LEU A 358 -23.62 12.44 1.16
C LEU A 358 -24.16 13.13 -0.10
N PRO A 359 -24.34 14.47 -0.08
CA PRO A 359 -24.86 15.22 -1.23
C PRO A 359 -23.93 15.21 -2.45
N ALA A 360 -22.62 15.11 -2.22
CA ALA A 360 -21.61 15.00 -3.26
C ALA A 360 -20.48 14.08 -2.79
N ARG A 361 -19.95 13.29 -3.72
CA ARG A 361 -18.76 12.46 -3.51
C ARG A 361 -17.70 12.83 -4.54
N THR A 362 -16.51 13.15 -4.08
CA THR A 362 -15.36 13.60 -4.88
C THR A 362 -14.31 12.50 -5.06
N ALA A 363 -14.19 11.60 -4.08
CA ALA A 363 -13.23 10.50 -4.09
C ALA A 363 -13.91 9.14 -4.30
N ARG A 364 -13.09 8.11 -4.60
CA ARG A 364 -13.56 6.72 -4.67
C ARG A 364 -13.46 6.07 -3.29
N HIS A 365 -14.56 5.50 -2.83
CA HIS A 365 -14.70 4.90 -1.49
C HIS A 365 -15.06 3.42 -1.58
N ASP A 366 -14.56 2.65 -0.62
CA ASP A 366 -14.95 1.26 -0.39
C ASP A 366 -15.32 1.12 1.07
N LEU A 367 -16.58 1.43 1.38
CA LEU A 367 -17.11 1.48 2.74
C LEU A 367 -17.08 0.12 3.44
N ARG A 368 -17.07 -0.98 2.67
CA ARG A 368 -16.94 -2.32 3.21
C ARG A 368 -15.55 -2.59 3.81
N ALA A 369 -14.51 -2.05 3.17
CA ALA A 369 -13.15 -2.06 3.68
C ALA A 369 -12.82 -0.82 4.55
N GLY A 370 -13.72 0.17 4.62
CA GLY A 370 -13.48 1.48 5.21
C GLY A 370 -12.41 2.29 4.49
N GLN A 371 -12.14 2.01 3.21
CA GLN A 371 -11.03 2.60 2.46
C GLN A 371 -11.48 3.82 1.64
N VAL A 372 -10.63 4.85 1.59
CA VAL A 372 -10.68 5.92 0.58
C VAL A 372 -9.45 5.89 -0.30
N ARG A 373 -9.67 6.01 -1.61
CA ARG A 373 -8.57 6.05 -2.58
C ARG A 373 -8.08 7.48 -2.76
N ILE A 374 -6.83 7.71 -2.35
CA ILE A 374 -6.17 9.02 -2.47
C ILE A 374 -5.35 9.15 -3.76
N GLY A 375 -5.02 8.03 -4.42
CA GLY A 375 -4.17 8.04 -5.61
C GLY A 375 -3.71 6.66 -6.06
N HIS A 376 -2.53 6.61 -6.70
CA HIS A 376 -1.87 5.37 -7.09
C HIS A 376 -0.40 5.35 -6.68
N TRP A 377 0.08 4.19 -6.26
CA TRP A 377 1.48 3.96 -5.98
C TRP A 377 2.28 3.92 -7.28
N VAL A 378 3.33 4.75 -7.36
CA VAL A 378 4.18 4.84 -8.55
C VAL A 378 5.07 3.61 -8.62
N ALA A 379 5.03 2.91 -9.75
CA ALA A 379 5.94 1.80 -10.02
C ALA A 379 7.37 2.34 -10.21
N GLY A 380 8.34 1.72 -9.54
CA GLY A 380 9.74 2.12 -9.61
C GLY A 380 10.63 1.11 -8.90
N GLU A 381 11.94 1.31 -8.97
CA GLU A 381 12.93 0.38 -8.39
C GLU A 381 12.80 0.27 -6.85
N ARG A 382 12.38 1.35 -6.18
CA ARG A 382 12.13 1.40 -4.73
C ARG A 382 10.78 0.80 -4.31
N THR A 383 9.86 0.63 -5.26
CA THR A 383 8.48 0.24 -4.96
C THR A 383 8.34 -1.28 -5.05
N PRO A 384 7.94 -1.97 -3.96
CA PRO A 384 7.71 -3.41 -4.04
C PRO A 384 6.64 -3.72 -5.09
N LEU A 385 6.78 -4.87 -5.76
CA LEU A 385 5.89 -5.26 -6.86
C LEU A 385 4.41 -5.21 -6.50
N ALA A 386 4.05 -5.56 -5.26
CA ALA A 386 2.67 -5.52 -4.79
C ALA A 386 2.05 -4.10 -4.81
N TYR A 387 2.88 -3.07 -4.63
CA TYR A 387 2.44 -1.67 -4.62
C TYR A 387 2.48 -1.06 -6.01
N GLY A 388 3.43 -1.45 -6.88
CA GLY A 388 3.60 -0.81 -8.20
C GLY A 388 2.32 -0.77 -9.04
N GLY A 389 1.76 0.42 -9.27
CA GLY A 389 0.53 0.62 -10.04
C GLY A 389 -0.77 0.29 -9.29
N ALA A 390 -0.68 -0.17 -8.04
CA ALA A 390 -1.85 -0.40 -7.20
C ALA A 390 -2.47 0.94 -6.75
N GLY A 391 -3.78 0.96 -6.51
CA GLY A 391 -4.41 2.12 -5.88
C GLY A 391 -3.88 2.32 -4.46
N ALA A 392 -3.67 3.58 -4.07
CA ALA A 392 -3.27 3.95 -2.73
C ALA A 392 -4.49 4.37 -1.91
N ALA A 393 -4.59 3.80 -0.71
CA ALA A 393 -5.77 3.93 0.14
C ALA A 393 -5.42 4.37 1.56
N LEU A 394 -6.34 5.07 2.20
CA LEU A 394 -6.33 5.30 3.65
C LEU A 394 -7.55 4.63 4.27
N ASP A 395 -7.36 4.02 5.44
CA ASP A 395 -8.42 3.38 6.21
C ASP A 395 -8.33 3.78 7.70
N PRO A 396 -9.40 3.58 8.49
CA PRO A 396 -9.40 3.86 9.92
C PRO A 396 -8.29 3.16 10.70
N ALA A 397 -7.84 1.98 10.28
CA ALA A 397 -6.79 1.24 10.99
C ALA A 397 -5.41 1.89 10.83
N ALA A 398 -5.15 2.54 9.69
CA ALA A 398 -4.00 3.42 9.50
C ALA A 398 -4.19 4.75 10.24
N LEU A 399 -5.35 5.40 10.08
CA LEU A 399 -5.66 6.70 10.71
C LEU A 399 -5.67 6.65 12.24
N ALA A 400 -5.99 5.51 12.85
CA ALA A 400 -5.90 5.28 14.29
C ALA A 400 -4.46 5.39 14.84
N THR A 401 -3.44 5.30 13.97
CA THR A 401 -2.05 5.60 14.35
C THR A 401 -1.68 7.08 14.16
N SER A 402 -2.65 7.91 13.76
CA SER A 402 -2.50 9.33 13.39
C SER A 402 -1.65 9.55 12.14
N LEU A 403 -2.02 10.55 11.34
CA LEU A 403 -1.39 10.89 10.07
C LEU A 403 -0.86 12.33 10.11
N LEU A 404 0.44 12.49 9.88
CA LEU A 404 1.06 13.80 9.68
C LEU A 404 1.28 14.05 8.19
N VAL A 405 0.70 15.15 7.69
CA VAL A 405 0.77 15.58 6.29
C VAL A 405 1.51 16.92 6.22
N VAL A 406 2.69 16.95 5.61
CA VAL A 406 3.50 18.16 5.48
C VAL A 406 3.68 18.53 4.02
N GLY A 407 3.42 19.79 3.68
CA GLY A 407 3.72 20.33 2.35
C GLY A 407 3.36 21.80 2.26
N PRO A 408 3.97 22.57 1.35
CA PRO A 408 3.73 24.01 1.23
C PRO A 408 2.27 24.32 0.87
N SER A 409 1.85 25.57 1.03
CA SER A 409 0.56 26.06 0.51
C SER A 409 0.46 25.81 -0.99
N GLY A 410 -0.72 25.40 -1.49
CA GLY A 410 -0.92 25.09 -2.91
C GLY A 410 -0.43 23.71 -3.38
N SER A 411 0.22 22.91 -2.53
CA SER A 411 0.61 21.50 -2.84
C SER A 411 -0.57 20.54 -2.99
N GLY A 412 -1.80 20.99 -2.73
CA GLY A 412 -3.01 20.19 -2.88
C GLY A 412 -3.42 19.39 -1.64
N LYS A 413 -2.84 19.64 -0.45
CA LYS A 413 -3.16 18.95 0.82
C LYS A 413 -4.66 18.82 1.08
N THR A 414 -5.36 19.95 1.05
CA THR A 414 -6.79 20.02 1.35
C THR A 414 -7.60 19.20 0.32
N ARG A 415 -7.34 19.43 -0.98
CA ARG A 415 -8.09 18.80 -2.08
C ARG A 415 -7.82 17.30 -2.24
N HIS A 416 -6.58 16.86 -2.10
CA HIS A 416 -6.16 15.50 -2.46
C HIS A 416 -6.06 14.56 -1.26
N VAL A 417 -6.01 15.08 -0.03
CA VAL A 417 -5.84 14.26 1.18
C VAL A 417 -6.93 14.55 2.20
N VAL A 418 -7.05 15.79 2.67
CA VAL A 418 -7.96 16.15 3.77
C VAL A 418 -9.43 15.95 3.37
N ALA A 419 -9.88 16.56 2.26
CA ALA A 419 -11.26 16.45 1.82
C ALA A 419 -11.69 15.00 1.49
N PRO A 420 -10.90 14.18 0.76
CA PRO A 420 -11.21 12.76 0.60
C PRO A 420 -11.29 11.98 1.92
N VAL A 421 -10.38 12.24 2.87
CA VAL A 421 -10.40 11.58 4.19
C VAL A 421 -11.65 11.99 4.98
N VAL A 422 -11.98 13.29 5.04
CA VAL A 422 -13.19 13.78 5.70
C VAL A 422 -14.44 13.21 5.06
N GLU A 423 -14.52 13.18 3.72
CA GLU A 423 -15.63 12.59 2.97
C GLU A 423 -15.82 11.10 3.30
N SER A 424 -14.72 10.33 3.38
CA SER A 424 -14.76 8.91 3.75
C SER A 424 -15.22 8.68 5.18
N LEU A 425 -14.68 9.45 6.13
CA LEU A 425 -15.07 9.36 7.54
C LEU A 425 -16.53 9.81 7.74
N ALA A 426 -17.00 10.79 6.98
CA ALA A 426 -18.39 11.22 6.97
C ALA A 426 -19.33 10.14 6.40
N LEU A 427 -18.93 9.41 5.36
CA LEU A 427 -19.68 8.25 4.87
C LEU A 427 -19.71 7.12 5.92
N GLN A 428 -18.59 6.86 6.61
CA GLN A 428 -18.52 5.87 7.69
C GLN A 428 -19.31 6.30 8.94
N ALA A 429 -19.51 7.58 9.16
CA ALA A 429 -20.40 8.06 10.21
C ALA A 429 -21.87 7.73 9.91
N LEU A 430 -22.29 7.83 8.64
CA LEU A 430 -23.63 7.40 8.22
C LEU A 430 -23.87 5.89 8.37
N THR A 431 -22.82 5.07 8.38
CA THR A 431 -22.89 3.63 8.68
C THR A 431 -22.86 3.31 10.18
N GLY A 432 -22.65 4.32 11.03
CA GLY A 432 -22.49 4.18 12.47
C GLY A 432 -21.11 3.71 12.91
N GLN A 433 -20.13 3.65 12.00
CA GLN A 433 -18.79 3.14 12.26
C GLN A 433 -17.81 4.22 12.74
N CYS A 434 -18.09 5.50 12.46
CA CYS A 434 -17.15 6.60 12.73
C CYS A 434 -17.82 7.85 13.31
N ALA A 435 -17.07 8.66 14.05
CA ALA A 435 -17.36 10.07 14.32
C ALA A 435 -16.19 10.91 13.82
N VAL A 436 -16.46 12.03 13.14
CA VAL A 436 -15.44 12.88 12.54
C VAL A 436 -15.62 14.34 12.95
N VAL A 437 -14.51 14.99 13.30
CA VAL A 437 -14.42 16.44 13.48
C VAL A 437 -13.44 16.98 12.46
N ALA A 438 -13.92 17.80 11.54
CA ALA A 438 -13.10 18.46 10.54
C ALA A 438 -12.96 19.94 10.91
N VAL A 439 -11.73 20.42 11.03
CA VAL A 439 -11.42 21.82 11.34
C VAL A 439 -10.80 22.47 10.11
N GLY A 440 -11.54 23.40 9.50
CA GLY A 440 -11.16 24.11 8.27
C GLY A 440 -12.30 24.22 7.26
N ALA A 441 -12.39 25.38 6.60
CA ALA A 441 -13.45 25.70 5.64
C ALA A 441 -13.43 24.83 4.36
N GLY A 442 -12.28 24.23 4.02
CA GLY A 442 -12.09 23.40 2.83
C GLY A 442 -12.58 21.95 2.94
N CYS A 443 -13.19 21.56 4.06
CA CYS A 443 -13.50 20.16 4.39
C CYS A 443 -14.78 19.59 3.74
N GLY A 444 -15.55 20.39 3.00
CA GLY A 444 -16.74 19.95 2.26
C GLY A 444 -17.97 20.82 2.50
N PRO A 445 -19.09 20.58 1.78
CA PRO A 445 -20.31 21.38 1.90
C PRO A 445 -21.08 21.11 3.20
N ASP A 446 -21.86 22.09 3.66
CA ASP A 446 -22.57 22.05 4.96
C ASP A 446 -23.51 20.85 5.10
N ALA A 447 -24.21 20.48 4.03
CA ALA A 447 -25.15 19.36 4.01
C ALA A 447 -24.49 17.98 4.23
N SER A 448 -23.15 17.90 4.21
CA SER A 448 -22.40 16.68 4.55
C SER A 448 -22.21 16.48 6.06
N PHE A 449 -22.53 17.48 6.89
CA PHE A 449 -22.27 17.48 8.33
C PHE A 449 -23.57 17.60 9.13
N ASP A 450 -23.58 17.00 10.33
CA ASP A 450 -24.70 17.09 11.28
C ASP A 450 -24.62 18.38 12.09
N VAL A 451 -23.40 18.83 12.38
CA VAL A 451 -23.11 20.06 13.11
C VAL A 451 -22.07 20.86 12.34
N VAL A 452 -22.40 22.12 12.06
CA VAL A 452 -21.49 23.09 11.45
C VAL A 452 -21.37 24.27 12.39
N VAL A 453 -20.15 24.53 12.87
CA VAL A 453 -19.81 25.67 13.72
C VAL A 453 -18.95 26.62 12.90
N ARG A 454 -19.43 27.84 12.64
CA ARG A 454 -18.69 28.88 11.92
C ARG A 454 -18.33 29.99 12.89
N VAL A 455 -17.15 29.87 13.50
CA VAL A 455 -16.78 30.77 14.60
C VAL A 455 -16.58 32.20 14.07
N GLY A 456 -17.37 33.14 14.57
CA GLY A 456 -17.35 34.54 14.14
C GLY A 456 -18.22 34.87 12.92
N ASP A 457 -18.97 33.89 12.38
CA ASP A 457 -19.98 34.12 11.34
C ASP A 457 -21.38 34.16 11.98
N PRO A 458 -22.12 35.28 11.92
CA PRO A 458 -23.45 35.37 12.50
C PRO A 458 -24.47 34.40 11.87
N ALA A 459 -24.19 33.81 10.70
CA ALA A 459 -25.02 32.77 10.10
C ALA A 459 -24.81 31.38 10.75
N SER A 460 -23.92 31.24 11.73
CA SER A 460 -23.68 29.98 12.42
C SER A 460 -24.87 29.56 13.27
N VAL A 461 -25.36 28.34 13.04
CA VAL A 461 -26.46 27.74 13.84
C VAL A 461 -25.94 27.22 15.19
N HIS A 462 -24.67 26.78 15.23
CA HIS A 462 -24.05 26.19 16.39
C HIS A 462 -22.84 27.01 16.87
N ASP A 463 -22.62 26.98 18.17
CA ASP A 463 -21.47 27.57 18.87
C ASP A 463 -20.59 26.44 19.41
N LEU A 464 -19.30 26.71 19.64
CA LEU A 464 -18.39 25.77 20.27
C LEU A 464 -18.41 25.99 21.79
N ASP A 465 -18.78 24.96 22.55
CA ASP A 465 -18.63 25.01 24.01
C ASP A 465 -17.14 24.99 24.41
N PRO A 466 -16.60 26.07 25.01
CA PRO A 466 -15.19 26.12 25.39
C PRO A 466 -14.82 25.11 26.49
N TYR A 467 -15.81 24.57 27.21
CA TYR A 467 -15.62 23.63 28.33
C TYR A 467 -15.85 22.17 27.96
N ALA A 468 -16.09 21.84 26.68
CA ALA A 468 -16.32 20.47 26.21
C ALA A 468 -17.43 19.71 26.97
N GLY A 469 -18.45 20.42 27.49
CA GLY A 469 -19.56 19.86 28.26
C GLY A 469 -19.15 19.10 29.52
N THR A 470 -17.96 19.32 30.07
CA THR A 470 -17.57 18.72 31.35
C THR A 470 -18.36 19.35 32.51
N ALA A 471 -18.56 18.59 33.57
CA ALA A 471 -19.03 19.12 34.86
C ALA A 471 -17.86 19.35 35.83
N ASP A 472 -16.67 18.85 35.51
CA ASP A 472 -15.50 18.91 36.39
C ASP A 472 -14.70 20.20 36.14
N PRO A 473 -14.58 21.10 37.14
CA PRO A 473 -13.81 22.34 36.98
C PRO A 473 -12.33 22.09 36.72
N ASP A 474 -11.73 21.02 37.23
CA ASP A 474 -10.32 20.71 37.01
C ASP A 474 -10.06 20.23 35.58
N GLU A 475 -10.97 19.43 35.02
CA GLU A 475 -10.91 19.01 33.62
C GLU A 475 -11.08 20.21 32.68
N ALA A 476 -12.08 21.06 32.93
CA ALA A 476 -12.30 22.30 32.19
C ALA A 476 -11.07 23.23 32.23
N ALA A 477 -10.47 23.38 33.42
CA ALA A 477 -9.28 24.18 33.62
C ALA A 477 -8.07 23.61 32.85
N ALA A 478 -7.87 22.29 32.87
CA ALA A 478 -6.79 21.65 32.13
C ALA A 478 -6.94 21.80 30.61
N LEU A 479 -8.17 21.73 30.09
CA LEU A 479 -8.47 21.94 28.66
C LEU A 479 -8.17 23.38 28.23
N LEU A 480 -8.64 24.36 28.99
CA LEU A 480 -8.39 25.78 28.70
C LEU A 480 -6.91 26.16 28.90
N ALA A 481 -6.24 25.62 29.92
CA ALA A 481 -4.82 25.85 30.14
C ALA A 481 -3.98 25.36 28.96
N GLU A 482 -4.31 24.18 28.43
CA GLU A 482 -3.65 23.63 27.26
C GLU A 482 -3.86 24.53 26.03
N ALA A 483 -5.09 25.02 25.81
CA ALA A 483 -5.40 25.93 24.72
C ALA A 483 -4.66 27.28 24.85
N LEU A 484 -4.68 27.91 26.02
CA LEU A 484 -4.21 29.29 26.23
C LEU A 484 -2.71 29.38 26.49
N ALA A 485 -2.12 28.42 27.19
CA ALA A 485 -0.74 28.46 27.67
C ALA A 485 0.11 27.26 27.23
N GLY A 486 -0.42 26.33 26.43
CA GLY A 486 0.32 25.14 25.98
C GLY A 486 1.55 25.44 25.11
N ASP A 487 1.63 26.63 24.52
CA ASP A 487 2.80 27.17 23.78
C ASP A 487 3.66 28.15 24.59
N LEU A 488 3.27 28.47 25.82
CA LEU A 488 3.95 29.44 26.68
C LEU A 488 4.81 28.74 27.73
N ASP A 489 6.10 28.55 27.43
CA ASP A 489 7.06 27.91 28.33
C ASP A 489 7.25 28.68 29.66
N THR A 490 7.09 30.01 29.64
CA THR A 490 7.26 30.88 30.82
C THR A 490 6.17 30.71 31.87
N VAL A 491 4.93 30.44 31.43
CA VAL A 491 3.73 30.34 32.26
C VAL A 491 3.61 28.93 32.85
N GLY A 492 3.83 27.91 32.01
CA GLY A 492 3.72 26.50 32.37
C GLY A 492 2.27 26.03 32.50
N ALA A 493 1.89 25.00 31.72
CA ALA A 493 0.52 24.47 31.64
C ALA A 493 -0.08 24.10 33.00
N GLN A 494 0.70 23.53 33.92
CA GLN A 494 0.22 23.14 35.25
C GLN A 494 -0.19 24.35 36.12
N ARG A 495 0.58 25.44 36.05
CA ARG A 495 0.25 26.66 36.81
C ARG A 495 -0.99 27.33 36.23
N ALA A 496 -1.07 27.40 34.89
CA ALA A 496 -2.25 27.90 34.20
C ALA A 496 -3.52 27.09 34.56
N ALA A 497 -3.43 25.76 34.56
CA ALA A 497 -4.55 24.89 34.95
C ALA A 497 -4.96 25.13 36.41
N THR A 498 -4.01 25.27 37.33
CA THR A 498 -4.31 25.55 38.74
C THR A 498 -5.01 26.90 38.92
N ALA A 499 -4.53 27.96 38.25
CA ALA A 499 -5.12 29.28 38.33
C ALA A 499 -6.55 29.33 37.75
N LEU A 500 -6.79 28.59 36.64
CA LEU A 500 -8.11 28.44 36.05
C LEU A 500 -9.05 27.63 36.97
N ALA A 501 -8.59 26.52 37.55
CA ALA A 501 -9.40 25.71 38.45
C ALA A 501 -9.87 26.49 39.68
N GLN A 502 -8.98 27.31 40.26
CA GLN A 502 -9.30 28.21 41.39
C GLN A 502 -10.31 29.32 41.06
N LEU A 503 -10.68 29.50 39.79
CA LEU A 503 -11.76 30.41 39.36
C LEU A 503 -13.01 29.64 38.91
N LEU A 504 -12.83 28.58 38.11
CA LEU A 504 -13.93 27.78 37.56
C LEU A 504 -14.69 27.00 38.63
N GLY A 505 -13.99 26.41 39.61
CA GLY A 505 -14.61 25.69 40.73
C GLY A 505 -15.52 26.60 41.56
N PRO A 506 -15.00 27.73 42.09
CA PRO A 506 -15.80 28.69 42.84
C PRO A 506 -16.95 29.29 42.03
N TYR A 507 -16.74 29.63 40.76
CA TYR A 507 -17.80 30.18 39.90
C TYR A 507 -18.94 29.17 39.70
N ARG A 508 -18.61 27.90 39.40
CA ARG A 508 -19.61 26.84 39.24
C ARG A 508 -20.36 26.55 40.54
N ALA A 509 -19.71 26.61 41.68
CA ALA A 509 -20.38 26.43 42.98
C ALA A 509 -21.37 27.56 43.30
N ALA A 510 -21.06 28.79 42.89
CA ALA A 510 -21.90 29.96 43.06
C ALA A 510 -23.10 29.99 42.09
N TYR A 511 -22.84 29.77 40.79
CA TYR A 511 -23.81 30.02 39.72
C TYR A 511 -24.36 28.76 39.05
N GLY A 512 -23.86 27.56 39.38
CA GLY A 512 -24.30 26.29 38.80
C GLY A 512 -23.81 26.03 37.37
N ALA A 513 -23.13 26.99 36.74
CA ALA A 513 -22.57 26.92 35.39
C ALA A 513 -21.14 27.47 35.38
N PHE A 514 -20.40 27.25 34.29
CA PHE A 514 -19.10 27.89 34.07
C PHE A 514 -19.28 29.34 33.57
N PRO A 515 -18.30 30.24 33.82
CA PRO A 515 -18.37 31.62 33.33
C PRO A 515 -18.35 31.66 31.81
N THR A 516 -18.90 32.71 31.20
CA THR A 516 -18.62 33.00 29.78
C THR A 516 -17.17 33.45 29.62
N LEU A 517 -16.59 33.35 28.41
CA LEU A 517 -15.20 33.76 28.19
C LEU A 517 -14.90 35.22 28.58
N PRO A 518 -15.78 36.21 28.33
CA PRO A 518 -15.57 37.58 28.78
C PRO A 518 -15.50 37.69 30.32
N VAL A 519 -16.40 37.02 31.03
CA VAL A 519 -16.41 36.99 32.51
C VAL A 519 -15.14 36.30 33.04
N LEU A 520 -14.73 35.20 32.41
CA LEU A 520 -13.50 34.50 32.77
C LEU A 520 -12.26 35.39 32.56
N ARG A 521 -12.21 36.17 31.46
CA ARG A 521 -11.14 37.13 31.20
C ARG A 521 -11.05 38.17 32.31
N GLU A 522 -12.17 38.76 32.74
CA GLU A 522 -12.20 39.77 33.80
C GLU A 522 -11.74 39.18 35.16
N LEU A 523 -12.19 37.96 35.49
CA LEU A 523 -11.75 37.24 36.69
C LEU A 523 -10.24 36.95 36.67
N LEU A 524 -9.68 36.58 35.51
CA LEU A 524 -8.24 36.32 35.35
C LEU A 524 -7.40 37.59 35.39
N ALA A 525 -7.91 38.69 34.81
CA ALA A 525 -7.30 40.01 34.87
C ALA A 525 -7.27 40.58 36.30
N GLY A 526 -8.09 40.04 37.20
CA GLY A 526 -8.17 40.48 38.59
C GLY A 526 -9.06 41.71 38.79
N GLU A 527 -10.04 41.91 37.91
CA GLU A 527 -11.01 43.00 38.01
C GLU A 527 -11.75 42.92 39.38
N PRO A 528 -11.84 44.03 40.14
CA PRO A 528 -12.32 43.98 41.51
C PRO A 528 -13.82 43.68 41.61
N ALA A 529 -14.63 44.12 40.63
CA ALA A 529 -16.08 43.94 40.69
C ALA A 529 -16.51 42.47 40.53
N PRO A 530 -16.11 41.73 39.47
CA PRO A 530 -16.51 40.32 39.30
C PRO A 530 -16.00 39.42 40.43
N LEU A 531 -14.80 39.70 40.97
CA LEU A 531 -14.25 38.97 42.11
C LEU A 531 -15.03 39.21 43.40
N THR A 532 -15.49 40.46 43.63
CA THR A 532 -16.30 40.79 44.80
C THR A 532 -17.68 40.14 44.71
N ASP A 533 -18.30 40.16 43.54
CA ASP A 533 -19.60 39.53 43.28
C ASP A 533 -19.52 38.01 43.46
N LEU A 534 -18.49 37.37 42.92
CA LEU A 534 -18.24 35.94 43.11
C LEU A 534 -18.01 35.59 44.59
N ARG A 535 -17.23 36.42 45.31
CA ARG A 535 -17.01 36.23 46.75
C ARG A 535 -18.31 36.36 47.55
N ALA A 536 -19.17 37.31 47.19
CA ALA A 536 -20.47 37.52 47.83
C ALA A 536 -21.42 36.35 47.58
N ALA A 537 -21.44 35.80 46.36
CA ALA A 537 -22.23 34.61 46.01
C ALA A 537 -21.77 33.34 46.78
N LEU A 538 -20.51 33.29 47.22
CA LEU A 538 -19.93 32.22 48.04
C LEU A 538 -20.00 32.49 49.56
N ALA A 539 -20.90 33.37 50.01
CA ALA A 539 -21.01 33.73 51.43
C ALA A 539 -21.45 32.56 52.33
N GLU A 540 -22.27 31.65 51.80
CA GLU A 540 -22.81 30.50 52.54
C GLU A 540 -21.72 29.53 53.02
N GLU A 541 -21.91 28.94 54.21
CA GLU A 541 -20.93 28.03 54.82
C GLU A 541 -20.66 26.77 53.98
N ARG A 542 -21.64 26.28 53.22
CA ARG A 542 -21.47 25.15 52.30
C ARG A 542 -20.36 25.37 51.26
N HIS A 543 -20.06 26.65 50.96
CA HIS A 543 -19.06 27.07 49.98
C HIS A 543 -17.73 27.48 50.61
N ALA A 544 -17.51 27.20 51.90
CA ALA A 544 -16.31 27.65 52.63
C ALA A 544 -14.99 27.18 52.00
N VAL A 545 -14.96 25.99 51.40
CA VAL A 545 -13.77 25.48 50.68
C VAL A 545 -13.51 26.29 49.42
N MET A 546 -14.52 26.47 48.58
CA MET A 546 -14.43 27.26 47.34
C MET A 546 -14.06 28.73 47.61
N ARG A 547 -14.55 29.31 48.71
CA ARG A 547 -14.16 30.65 49.14
C ARG A 547 -12.68 30.73 49.53
N ARG A 548 -12.13 29.69 50.17
CA ARG A 548 -10.68 29.63 50.50
C ARG A 548 -9.82 29.52 49.25
N GLU A 549 -10.27 28.77 48.24
CA GLU A 549 -9.58 28.66 46.95
C GLU A 549 -9.57 29.99 46.20
N LEU A 550 -10.71 30.68 46.12
CA LEU A 550 -10.80 32.02 45.54
C LEU A 550 -9.88 33.01 46.28
N ASP A 551 -9.88 32.99 47.61
CA ASP A 551 -9.00 33.83 48.43
C ASP A 551 -7.52 33.53 48.18
N ALA A 552 -7.17 32.27 47.91
CA ALA A 552 -5.81 31.89 47.53
C ALA A 552 -5.43 32.46 46.16
N ARG A 553 -6.32 32.39 45.17
CA ARG A 553 -6.11 32.98 43.85
C ARG A 553 -5.92 34.48 43.92
N VAL A 554 -6.76 35.19 44.68
CA VAL A 554 -6.65 36.65 44.87
C VAL A 554 -5.31 37.04 45.49
N ARG A 555 -4.80 36.28 46.47
CA ARG A 555 -3.47 36.52 47.06
C ARG A 555 -2.31 36.27 46.10
N GLN A 556 -2.47 35.32 45.17
CA GLN A 556 -1.46 35.01 44.15
C GLN A 556 -1.50 35.99 42.98
N SER A 557 -2.63 36.67 42.78
CA SER A 557 -2.80 37.66 41.73
C SER A 557 -1.79 38.80 41.88
N GLY A 558 -1.09 39.13 40.78
CA GLY A 558 -0.07 40.19 40.76
C GLY A 558 1.29 39.81 41.35
N THR A 559 1.50 38.56 41.76
CA THR A 559 2.83 38.07 42.14
C THR A 559 3.70 37.77 40.90
N PRO A 560 5.04 37.89 40.99
CA PRO A 560 5.92 37.53 39.87
C PRO A 560 5.73 36.06 39.46
N GLY A 561 5.39 35.82 38.20
CA GLY A 561 5.12 34.48 37.67
C GLY A 561 3.65 34.04 37.73
N ASP A 562 2.72 34.92 38.10
CA ASP A 562 1.28 34.67 38.01
C ASP A 562 0.85 34.46 36.53
N PRO A 563 0.19 33.33 36.20
CA PRO A 563 -0.35 33.09 34.85
C PRO A 563 -1.55 33.99 34.50
N GLY A 564 -2.21 34.63 35.48
CA GLY A 564 -3.51 35.32 35.30
C GLY A 564 -3.58 36.30 34.14
N LEU A 565 -2.70 37.31 34.12
CA LEU A 565 -2.68 38.34 33.08
C LEU A 565 -2.38 37.76 31.70
N ALA A 566 -1.40 36.85 31.59
CA ALA A 566 -1.06 36.21 30.33
C ALA A 566 -2.23 35.37 29.77
N LEU A 567 -2.99 34.69 30.64
CA LEU A 567 -4.19 33.97 30.24
C LEU A 567 -5.33 34.91 29.83
N ALA A 568 -5.50 36.02 30.56
CA ALA A 568 -6.49 37.05 30.22
C ALA A 568 -6.19 37.69 28.85
N ASP A 569 -4.92 37.99 28.55
CA ASP A 569 -4.50 38.53 27.25
C ASP A 569 -4.78 37.55 26.10
N ARG A 570 -4.56 36.24 26.31
CA ARG A 570 -4.91 35.20 25.32
C ARG A 570 -6.42 35.07 25.14
N LEU A 571 -7.20 35.14 26.21
CA LEU A 571 -8.67 35.15 26.13
C LEU A 571 -9.22 36.41 25.47
N ALA A 572 -8.54 37.56 25.59
CA ALA A 572 -8.94 38.79 24.91
C ALA A 572 -8.93 38.67 23.37
N LEU A 573 -8.22 37.68 22.82
CA LEU A 573 -8.30 37.35 21.38
C LEU A 573 -9.65 36.72 21.01
N LEU A 574 -10.32 36.06 21.95
CA LEU A 574 -11.65 35.43 21.79
C LEU A 574 -12.80 36.32 22.30
N ASP A 575 -12.50 37.40 23.03
CA ASP A 575 -13.47 38.41 23.50
C ASP A 575 -13.52 39.64 22.55
N ARG A 576 -13.43 39.39 21.24
CA ARG A 576 -13.55 40.44 20.22
C ARG A 576 -15.03 40.59 19.82
N PRO A 577 -15.46 41.77 19.33
CA PRO A 577 -16.86 41.99 18.92
C PRO A 577 -17.39 40.97 17.90
N VAL A 578 -16.51 40.45 17.04
CA VAL A 578 -16.83 39.38 16.06
C VAL A 578 -17.29 38.09 16.74
N PHE A 579 -16.87 37.85 17.99
CA PHE A 579 -17.20 36.67 18.79
C PHE A 579 -18.22 36.96 19.90
N ALA A 580 -18.85 38.14 19.91
CA ALA A 580 -19.70 38.58 21.02
C ALA A 580 -20.89 37.66 21.31
N ASP A 581 -21.41 36.96 20.29
CA ASP A 581 -22.53 36.02 20.43
C ASP A 581 -22.07 34.56 20.66
N PHE A 582 -20.76 34.30 20.63
CA PHE A 582 -20.15 32.98 20.73
C PHE A 582 -19.62 32.67 22.14
N PHE A 583 -19.22 31.42 22.36
CA PHE A 583 -18.66 30.90 23.62
C PHE A 583 -19.55 31.15 24.84
N GLY A 584 -20.86 30.95 24.66
CA GLY A 584 -21.86 31.07 25.72
C GLY A 584 -22.29 32.51 26.04
N ALA A 585 -21.74 33.53 25.38
CA ALA A 585 -22.17 34.92 25.55
C ALA A 585 -23.57 35.18 24.96
N GLY A 586 -24.00 34.39 23.97
CA GLY A 586 -25.34 34.42 23.38
C GLY A 586 -26.38 33.50 24.03
N SER A 587 -26.09 32.84 25.16
CA SER A 587 -27.02 31.86 25.76
C SER A 587 -28.15 32.53 26.58
N PRO A 588 -29.43 32.11 26.43
CA PRO A 588 -30.59 32.78 26.99
C PRO A 588 -30.75 32.49 28.48
N ALA A 589 -30.11 33.29 29.34
CA ALA A 589 -30.57 33.47 30.72
C ALA A 589 -31.89 34.28 30.80
N SER A 590 -32.38 34.79 29.68
CA SER A 590 -33.70 35.43 29.56
C SER A 590 -34.40 34.94 28.30
N GLY A 591 -35.58 34.33 28.46
CA GLY A 591 -36.32 33.64 27.41
C GLY A 591 -36.88 34.57 26.32
N ALA A 592 -36.04 35.02 25.39
CA ALA A 592 -36.45 35.74 24.20
C ALA A 592 -35.64 35.29 22.97
N GLY A 593 -36.31 34.60 22.05
CA GLY A 593 -35.84 34.36 20.67
C GLY A 593 -35.62 32.89 20.30
N ASP A 594 -36.31 32.44 19.26
CA ASP A 594 -36.13 31.12 18.60
C ASP A 594 -34.81 31.04 17.77
N ASP A 595 -34.04 32.15 17.74
CA ASP A 595 -32.85 32.39 16.90
C ASP A 595 -31.50 32.32 17.66
N ALA A 596 -31.46 31.82 18.90
CA ALA A 596 -30.21 31.74 19.68
C ALA A 596 -29.27 30.60 19.18
N ILE A 597 -27.97 30.91 19.05
CA ILE A 597 -26.93 29.95 18.63
C ILE A 597 -26.82 28.83 19.67
N ARG A 598 -26.87 27.57 19.22
CA ARG A 598 -26.89 26.40 20.12
C ARG A 598 -25.46 25.96 20.49
N PRO A 599 -25.10 25.85 21.78
CA PRO A 599 -23.78 25.37 22.17
C PRO A 599 -23.63 23.89 21.84
N PHE A 600 -22.58 23.55 21.09
CA PHE A 600 -22.19 22.19 20.77
C PHE A 600 -20.96 21.78 21.59
N SER A 601 -21.06 20.64 22.27
CA SER A 601 -19.95 20.03 22.99
C SER A 601 -19.36 18.86 22.23
N LEU A 602 -18.02 18.83 22.12
CA LEU A 602 -17.28 17.71 21.53
C LEU A 602 -17.49 16.39 22.28
N ARG A 603 -17.96 16.40 23.54
CA ARG A 603 -18.25 15.18 24.30
C ARG A 603 -19.38 14.36 23.68
N ALA A 604 -20.25 14.96 22.86
CA ALA A 604 -21.28 14.24 22.10
C ALA A 604 -20.69 13.16 21.17
N LEU A 605 -19.43 13.31 20.73
CA LEU A 605 -18.72 12.34 19.90
C LEU A 605 -18.43 11.01 20.62
N ALA A 606 -18.41 11.00 21.96
CA ALA A 606 -18.23 9.78 22.74
C ALA A 606 -19.45 8.85 22.64
N HIS A 607 -20.63 9.40 22.36
CA HIS A 607 -21.88 8.65 22.37
C HIS A 607 -22.51 8.48 20.99
N HIS A 608 -22.21 9.40 20.06
CA HIS A 608 -22.87 9.46 18.76
C HIS A 608 -21.85 9.50 17.60
N PRO A 609 -22.11 8.77 16.49
CA PRO A 609 -21.29 8.80 15.29
C PRO A 609 -21.52 10.08 14.47
N LEU A 610 -21.19 11.24 15.04
CA LEU A 610 -21.49 12.55 14.46
C LEU A 610 -20.46 12.99 13.41
N ARG A 611 -20.93 13.80 12.46
CA ARG A 611 -20.12 14.52 11.48
C ARG A 611 -20.12 16.00 11.84
N VAL A 612 -18.98 16.51 12.31
CA VAL A 612 -18.84 17.89 12.77
C VAL A 612 -17.85 18.64 11.88
N ARG A 613 -18.21 19.84 11.44
CA ARG A 613 -17.30 20.80 10.81
C ARG A 613 -17.16 22.04 11.67
N ILE A 614 -15.93 22.47 11.90
CA ILE A 614 -15.60 23.71 12.61
C ILE A 614 -14.81 24.60 11.65
N ASP A 615 -15.44 25.68 11.20
CA ASP A 615 -14.81 26.70 10.38
C ASP A 615 -14.20 27.75 11.31
N LEU A 616 -12.89 27.91 11.20
CA LEU A 616 -12.13 28.90 11.97
C LEU A 616 -12.29 30.29 11.34
N PRO A 617 -12.19 31.37 12.13
CA PRO A 617 -12.35 32.73 11.62
C PRO A 617 -11.28 33.06 10.57
N GLU A 618 -11.71 33.55 9.41
CA GLU A 618 -10.83 33.99 8.34
C GLU A 618 -10.36 35.44 8.54
N HIS A 619 -9.21 35.81 7.95
CA HIS A 619 -8.66 37.18 7.83
C HIS A 619 -8.54 38.01 9.14
N GLY A 620 -7.32 38.21 9.61
CA GLY A 620 -7.02 39.13 10.73
C GLY A 620 -7.15 38.53 12.14
N HIS A 621 -7.64 37.30 12.26
CA HIS A 621 -7.81 36.57 13.54
C HIS A 621 -6.99 35.28 13.62
N GLU A 622 -5.81 35.24 13.00
CA GLU A 622 -4.97 34.03 12.95
C GLU A 622 -4.58 33.49 14.34
N GLU A 623 -4.28 34.37 15.30
CA GLU A 623 -3.92 33.94 16.65
C GLU A 623 -5.11 33.31 17.38
N ALA A 624 -6.32 33.85 17.20
CA ALA A 624 -7.55 33.26 17.72
C ALA A 624 -7.84 31.90 17.07
N ALA A 625 -7.66 31.78 15.74
CA ALA A 625 -7.78 30.51 15.03
C ALA A 625 -6.81 29.46 15.59
N ARG A 626 -5.55 29.80 15.84
CA ARG A 626 -4.55 28.88 16.45
C ARG A 626 -4.96 28.43 17.85
N LEU A 627 -5.48 29.35 18.68
CA LEU A 627 -5.99 29.03 20.01
C LEU A 627 -7.18 28.07 19.95
N LEU A 628 -8.12 28.30 19.02
CA LEU A 628 -9.29 27.44 18.82
C LEU A 628 -8.91 26.06 18.29
N THR A 629 -7.98 25.98 17.33
CA THR A 629 -7.45 24.70 16.85
C THR A 629 -6.82 23.90 17.99
N ARG A 630 -6.04 24.56 18.86
CA ARG A 630 -5.44 23.92 20.03
C ARG A 630 -6.49 23.48 21.05
N LEU A 631 -7.51 24.30 21.29
CA LEU A 631 -8.64 23.95 22.15
C LEU A 631 -9.36 22.71 21.63
N VAL A 632 -9.72 22.67 20.35
CA VAL A 632 -10.39 21.52 19.72
C VAL A 632 -9.52 20.26 19.81
N LEU A 633 -8.21 20.36 19.58
CA LEU A 633 -7.28 19.24 19.75
C LEU A 633 -7.22 18.75 21.21
N ALA A 634 -7.16 19.67 22.18
CA ALA A 634 -7.16 19.35 23.60
C ALA A 634 -8.46 18.67 24.03
N GLN A 635 -9.61 19.21 23.61
CA GLN A 635 -10.94 18.68 23.88
C GLN A 635 -11.12 17.30 23.24
N PHE A 636 -10.80 17.14 21.95
CA PHE A 636 -10.89 15.86 21.26
C PHE A 636 -10.04 14.77 21.92
N THR A 637 -8.78 15.08 22.25
CA THR A 637 -7.91 14.10 22.90
C THR A 637 -8.34 13.75 24.33
N ALA A 638 -9.06 14.63 25.03
CA ALA A 638 -9.68 14.31 26.31
C ALA A 638 -10.90 13.41 26.13
N VAL A 639 -11.82 13.76 25.22
CA VAL A 639 -13.02 12.96 24.91
C VAL A 639 -12.65 11.58 24.38
N ALA A 640 -11.58 11.47 23.59
CA ALA A 640 -11.06 10.19 23.11
C ALA A 640 -10.58 9.26 24.25
N ARG A 641 -10.35 9.76 25.47
CA ARG A 641 -9.99 8.89 26.60
C ARG A 641 -11.19 8.27 27.29
N GLU A 642 -12.39 8.80 27.06
CA GLU A 642 -13.60 8.26 27.67
C GLU A 642 -13.84 6.82 27.20
N ALA A 643 -14.20 5.94 28.13
CA ALA A 643 -14.47 4.54 27.83
C ALA A 643 -15.86 4.36 27.20
N GLY A 644 -16.07 3.24 26.50
CA GLY A 644 -17.39 2.84 26.01
C GLY A 644 -17.73 3.30 24.58
N ARG A 645 -16.79 3.91 23.84
CA ARG A 645 -16.96 4.15 22.41
C ARG A 645 -16.92 2.85 21.61
N GLU A 646 -17.84 2.75 20.66
CA GLU A 646 -17.98 1.57 19.80
C GLU A 646 -17.62 1.87 18.34
N HIS A 647 -17.46 3.15 18.02
CA HIS A 647 -17.09 3.68 16.72
C HIS A 647 -15.69 4.29 16.76
N PHE A 648 -15.08 4.42 15.59
CA PHE A 648 -13.79 5.09 15.41
C PHE A 648 -13.98 6.61 15.49
N ALA A 649 -13.14 7.33 16.24
CA ALA A 649 -13.20 8.80 16.32
C ALA A 649 -11.98 9.44 15.64
N CYS A 650 -12.20 10.40 14.75
CA CYS A 650 -11.10 11.08 14.05
C CYS A 650 -11.24 12.60 14.06
N LEU A 651 -10.15 13.28 14.44
CA LEU A 651 -10.01 14.72 14.29
C LEU A 651 -9.12 15.01 13.08
N VAL A 652 -9.59 15.85 12.17
CA VAL A 652 -8.88 16.27 10.98
C VAL A 652 -8.65 17.77 11.06
N LEU A 653 -7.38 18.17 11.14
CA LEU A 653 -6.95 19.58 11.14
C LEU A 653 -6.33 19.91 9.78
N ASP A 654 -7.00 20.73 8.97
CA ASP A 654 -6.50 21.17 7.66
C ASP A 654 -5.31 22.15 7.78
N ASP A 655 -5.24 22.89 8.89
CA ASP A 655 -4.06 23.62 9.33
C ASP A 655 -3.82 23.42 10.84
N ALA A 656 -2.77 22.68 11.19
CA ALA A 656 -2.36 22.42 12.56
C ALA A 656 -1.25 23.37 13.06
N THR A 657 -0.90 24.42 12.29
CA THR A 657 0.10 25.41 12.68
C THR A 657 -0.24 26.00 14.05
N GLY A 658 0.69 25.94 15.01
CA GLY A 658 0.52 26.46 16.38
C GLY A 658 -0.39 25.65 17.30
N ALA A 659 -0.96 24.52 16.86
CA ALA A 659 -1.83 23.67 17.68
C ALA A 659 -1.05 22.58 18.46
N VAL A 660 0.16 22.24 18.02
CA VAL A 660 0.95 21.15 18.61
C VAL A 660 1.74 21.64 19.82
N THR A 661 1.63 20.93 20.93
CA THR A 661 2.22 21.21 22.24
C THR A 661 2.87 19.93 22.79
N ALA A 662 3.64 20.04 23.87
CA ALA A 662 4.24 18.87 24.51
C ALA A 662 3.20 17.87 25.03
N GLU A 663 2.07 18.36 25.56
CA GLU A 663 1.01 17.52 26.10
C GLU A 663 0.13 16.92 24.99
N SER A 664 -0.16 17.67 23.91
CA SER A 664 -0.93 17.12 22.79
C SER A 664 -0.17 15.97 22.10
N VAL A 665 1.15 16.06 21.93
CA VAL A 665 1.99 14.96 21.42
C VAL A 665 1.89 13.71 22.30
N ARG A 666 1.97 13.87 23.63
CA ARG A 666 1.80 12.75 24.58
C ARG A 666 0.41 12.12 24.51
N ARG A 667 -0.62 12.92 24.29
CA ARG A 667 -2.00 12.44 24.15
C ARG A 667 -2.22 11.72 22.82
N ILE A 668 -1.68 12.24 21.72
CA ILE A 668 -1.74 11.62 20.38
C ILE A 668 -1.18 10.19 20.42
N GLN A 669 -0.06 9.97 21.11
CA GLN A 669 0.54 8.63 21.29
C GLN A 669 -0.43 7.59 21.90
N ARG A 670 -1.40 8.03 22.71
CA ARG A 670 -2.35 7.16 23.41
C ARG A 670 -3.61 6.87 22.59
N LEU A 671 -3.85 7.60 21.49
CA LEU A 671 -5.06 7.44 20.68
C LEU A 671 -5.13 6.07 19.98
N ARG A 672 -3.97 5.48 19.67
CA ARG A 672 -3.86 4.16 19.04
C ARG A 672 -4.61 3.06 19.79
N SER A 673 -4.59 3.09 21.12
CA SER A 673 -5.31 2.11 21.95
C SER A 673 -6.76 2.48 22.24
N GLN A 674 -7.20 3.66 21.82
CA GLN A 674 -8.53 4.23 22.11
C GLN A 674 -9.47 4.23 20.91
N ASN A 675 -9.09 3.52 19.83
CA ASN A 675 -9.81 3.51 18.56
C ASN A 675 -10.08 4.95 18.06
N ALA A 676 -9.06 5.81 18.16
CA ALA A 676 -9.14 7.20 17.75
C ALA A 676 -7.86 7.61 17.00
N GLY A 677 -7.93 8.66 16.19
CA GLY A 677 -6.79 9.14 15.42
C GLY A 677 -6.88 10.63 15.09
N VAL A 678 -5.74 11.25 14.80
CA VAL A 678 -5.69 12.64 14.34
C VAL A 678 -4.98 12.74 13.00
N VAL A 679 -5.53 13.53 12.09
CA VAL A 679 -4.86 13.96 10.85
C VAL A 679 -4.39 15.40 11.03
N LEU A 680 -3.08 15.60 11.02
CA LEU A 680 -2.44 16.90 11.18
C LEU A 680 -1.87 17.34 9.84
N ALA A 681 -2.45 18.35 9.20
CA ALA A 681 -1.86 18.99 8.04
C ALA A 681 -1.04 20.21 8.47
N LEU A 682 0.21 20.28 8.03
CA LEU A 682 1.14 21.39 8.27
C LEU A 682 1.67 21.94 6.95
N ARG A 683 1.96 23.25 6.95
CA ARG A 683 2.68 23.89 5.85
C ARG A 683 4.16 23.52 5.86
N THR A 684 4.76 23.54 7.04
CA THR A 684 6.15 23.17 7.31
C THR A 684 6.24 22.60 8.72
N VAL A 685 7.24 21.76 8.99
CA VAL A 685 7.52 21.27 10.34
C VAL A 685 8.04 22.42 11.22
N ALA A 686 8.61 23.46 10.63
CA ALA A 686 9.08 24.65 11.34
C ALA A 686 7.97 25.43 12.07
N ASP A 687 6.70 25.18 11.73
CA ASP A 687 5.53 25.74 12.45
C ASP A 687 5.31 25.10 13.83
N VAL A 688 6.05 24.03 14.14
CA VAL A 688 6.06 23.35 15.43
C VAL A 688 7.37 23.71 16.16
N PRO A 689 7.36 23.92 17.49
CA PRO A 689 8.60 24.13 18.25
C PRO A 689 9.63 23.03 18.00
N GLU A 690 10.90 23.41 17.82
CA GLU A 690 11.98 22.49 17.42
C GLU A 690 12.14 21.30 18.39
N ALA A 691 11.97 21.54 19.69
CA ALA A 691 12.01 20.52 20.73
C ALA A 691 10.97 19.39 20.53
N LEU A 692 9.88 19.67 19.81
CA LEU A 692 8.77 18.74 19.57
C LEU A 692 8.87 18.03 18.22
N HIS A 693 9.82 18.37 17.34
CA HIS A 693 9.92 17.73 16.01
C HIS A 693 10.09 16.22 16.12
N GLY A 694 11.09 15.75 16.87
CA GLY A 694 11.32 14.32 17.10
C GLY A 694 10.13 13.62 17.79
N PRO A 695 9.65 14.12 18.94
CA PRO A 695 8.47 13.58 19.61
C PRO A 695 7.21 13.49 18.73
N LEU A 696 6.95 14.50 17.89
CA LEU A 696 5.80 14.51 16.97
C LEU A 696 5.90 13.38 15.95
N TYR A 697 7.06 13.21 15.31
CA TYR A 697 7.28 12.11 14.37
C TYR A 697 7.16 10.73 15.04
N ALA A 698 7.58 10.60 16.31
CA ALA A 698 7.42 9.38 17.08
C ALA A 698 5.98 9.13 17.51
N ALA A 699 5.16 10.18 17.65
CA ALA A 699 3.77 10.08 18.08
C ALA A 699 2.81 9.58 16.99
N VAL A 700 3.15 9.82 15.72
CA VAL A 700 2.34 9.43 14.56
C VAL A 700 2.91 8.18 13.88
N GLY A 701 2.05 7.26 13.47
CA GLY A 701 2.39 6.05 12.73
C GLY A 701 2.38 6.24 11.21
N CYS A 702 1.60 7.20 10.71
CA CYS A 702 1.49 7.53 9.30
C CYS A 702 2.12 8.90 9.02
N ARG A 703 2.92 8.98 7.95
CA ARG A 703 3.71 10.16 7.60
C ARG A 703 3.66 10.41 6.10
N MET A 704 3.37 11.64 5.71
CA MET A 704 3.22 12.05 4.33
C MET A 704 3.96 13.36 4.07
N ALA A 705 4.87 13.34 3.09
CA ALA A 705 5.55 14.53 2.59
C ALA A 705 5.07 14.82 1.16
N LEU A 706 4.44 15.97 0.90
CA LEU A 706 4.04 16.37 -0.44
C LEU A 706 5.20 16.97 -1.22
N SER A 707 5.03 17.06 -2.54
CA SER A 707 5.95 17.78 -3.42
C SER A 707 6.18 19.23 -2.96
N GLY A 708 7.44 19.67 -3.00
CA GLY A 708 7.83 21.05 -2.69
C GLY A 708 8.14 21.32 -1.21
N VAL A 709 8.31 20.28 -0.39
CA VAL A 709 8.87 20.43 0.97
C VAL A 709 10.28 21.00 0.92
N SER A 710 10.65 21.78 1.95
CA SER A 710 12.01 22.30 2.06
C SER A 710 13.02 21.18 2.34
N THR A 711 14.31 21.41 2.06
CA THR A 711 15.38 20.48 2.46
C THR A 711 15.45 20.30 3.98
N TRP A 712 15.09 21.34 4.74
CA TRP A 712 14.99 21.27 6.20
C TRP A 712 13.90 20.30 6.66
N ASP A 713 12.68 20.45 6.12
CA ASP A 713 11.58 19.51 6.38
C ASP A 713 11.95 18.10 5.92
N GLY A 714 12.53 17.98 4.73
CA GLY A 714 12.99 16.71 4.15
C GLY A 714 14.01 15.98 5.05
N SER A 715 14.91 16.71 5.72
CA SER A 715 15.89 16.11 6.64
C SER A 715 15.23 15.43 7.84
N ARG A 716 14.12 15.99 8.35
CA ARG A 716 13.38 15.40 9.47
C ARG A 716 12.61 14.15 9.04
N PHE A 717 12.05 14.15 7.84
CA PHE A 717 11.44 12.95 7.25
C PHE A 717 12.46 11.84 6.97
N ALA A 718 13.62 12.18 6.40
CA ALA A 718 14.70 11.23 6.14
C ALA A 718 15.15 10.53 7.44
N GLY A 719 15.37 11.32 8.51
CA GLY A 719 15.69 10.78 9.83
C GLY A 719 14.59 9.90 10.42
N ALA A 720 13.31 10.26 10.24
CA ALA A 720 12.17 9.50 10.77
C ALA A 720 11.90 8.18 10.01
N TRP A 721 12.16 8.13 8.71
CA TRP A 721 12.03 6.91 7.91
C TRP A 721 13.26 6.00 7.98
N GLY A 722 14.39 6.55 8.42
CA GLY A 722 15.62 5.82 8.62
C GLY A 722 16.28 5.35 7.32
N THR A 723 17.16 4.37 7.49
CA THR A 723 18.05 3.85 6.45
C THR A 723 17.65 2.45 6.02
N GLU A 724 18.10 2.07 4.82
CA GLU A 724 17.95 0.74 4.24
C GLU A 724 19.29 0.28 3.67
N TRP A 725 19.56 -1.02 3.81
CA TRP A 725 20.75 -1.64 3.24
C TRP A 725 20.55 -1.85 1.75
N VAL A 726 21.23 -1.05 0.93
CA VAL A 726 21.16 -1.17 -0.53
C VAL A 726 22.44 -1.82 -1.04
N GLU A 727 22.30 -2.89 -1.83
CA GLU A 727 23.42 -3.51 -2.53
C GLU A 727 23.88 -2.61 -3.68
N THR A 728 24.97 -1.88 -3.46
CA THR A 728 25.61 -1.07 -4.50
C THR A 728 26.57 -1.95 -5.27
N ARG A 729 26.33 -2.08 -6.58
CA ARG A 729 27.19 -2.84 -7.48
C ARG A 729 28.24 -1.91 -8.09
N ASP A 730 29.44 -1.90 -7.51
CA ASP A 730 30.57 -1.20 -8.10
C ASP A 730 31.21 -2.10 -9.16
N VAL A 731 31.11 -1.69 -10.43
CA VAL A 731 31.75 -2.40 -11.55
C VAL A 731 33.09 -1.76 -11.82
N ALA A 732 34.15 -2.36 -11.26
CA ALA A 732 35.51 -1.96 -11.55
C ALA A 732 36.01 -2.74 -12.78
N GLN A 733 36.24 -2.04 -13.89
CA GLN A 733 36.86 -2.64 -15.07
C GLN A 733 38.37 -2.71 -14.88
N HIS A 734 38.90 -3.89 -14.52
CA HIS A 734 40.34 -4.13 -14.48
C HIS A 734 40.79 -4.80 -15.78
N THR A 735 41.70 -4.15 -16.51
CA THR A 735 42.42 -4.77 -17.63
C THR A 735 43.46 -5.74 -17.08
N VAL A 736 43.19 -7.03 -17.16
CA VAL A 736 44.15 -8.07 -16.74
C VAL A 736 45.31 -8.13 -17.73
N PHE A 737 46.49 -7.65 -17.32
CA PHE A 737 47.75 -8.07 -17.92
C PHE A 737 48.08 -9.46 -17.38
N ALA A 738 47.88 -10.50 -18.19
CA ALA A 738 48.23 -11.87 -17.83
C ALA A 738 49.74 -12.09 -18.03
N ASP A 739 50.47 -12.34 -16.93
CA ASP A 739 51.92 -12.51 -16.88
C ASP A 739 52.40 -13.95 -17.18
N GLN A 740 51.64 -14.72 -17.97
CA GLN A 740 52.01 -16.09 -18.36
C GLN A 740 52.05 -16.26 -19.89
N PRO A 741 53.15 -16.83 -20.45
CA PRO A 741 53.37 -16.85 -21.90
C PRO A 741 52.38 -17.74 -22.67
N MET A 742 51.84 -18.79 -22.04
CA MET A 742 50.95 -19.75 -22.71
C MET A 742 49.50 -19.24 -22.85
N THR A 743 49.01 -18.43 -21.90
CA THR A 743 47.70 -17.78 -21.99
C THR A 743 47.70 -16.64 -23.00
N ARG A 744 48.84 -15.98 -23.22
CA ARG A 744 49.00 -14.91 -24.23
C ARG A 744 48.78 -15.41 -25.66
N ALA A 745 49.22 -16.62 -25.98
CA ALA A 745 49.03 -17.24 -27.29
C ALA A 745 47.56 -17.61 -27.55
N LEU A 746 46.88 -18.20 -26.55
CA LEU A 746 45.46 -18.54 -26.63
C LEU A 746 44.56 -17.28 -26.70
N HIS A 747 44.92 -16.22 -25.99
CA HIS A 747 44.22 -14.94 -26.05
C HIS A 747 44.47 -14.19 -27.37
N ALA A 748 45.68 -14.27 -27.94
CA ALA A 748 45.98 -13.68 -29.24
C ALA A 748 45.21 -14.38 -30.38
N LEU A 749 45.16 -15.72 -30.37
CA LEU A 749 44.42 -16.50 -31.37
C LEU A 749 42.91 -16.23 -31.31
N ARG A 750 42.34 -16.11 -30.09
CA ARG A 750 40.91 -15.82 -29.91
C ARG A 750 40.54 -14.36 -30.20
N LYS A 751 41.43 -13.40 -29.90
CA LYS A 751 41.25 -11.96 -30.22
C LYS A 751 41.23 -11.71 -31.72
N LEU A 752 42.04 -12.45 -32.49
CA LEU A 752 42.04 -12.41 -33.96
C LEU A 752 40.72 -12.92 -34.58
N VAL A 753 40.02 -13.84 -33.90
CA VAL A 753 38.77 -14.42 -34.40
C VAL A 753 37.52 -13.62 -34.00
N THR A 754 37.54 -12.87 -32.90
CA THR A 754 36.31 -12.28 -32.31
C THR A 754 36.31 -10.75 -32.15
N GLY A 755 37.41 -10.06 -32.41
CA GLY A 755 37.43 -8.59 -32.55
C GLY A 755 37.12 -7.75 -31.30
N LYS A 756 36.85 -8.36 -30.13
CA LYS A 756 36.61 -7.63 -28.86
C LYS A 756 37.61 -8.04 -27.79
N ALA A 757 38.22 -7.04 -27.15
CA ALA A 757 39.08 -7.25 -25.98
C ALA A 757 38.25 -7.69 -24.78
N VAL A 758 38.73 -8.70 -24.06
CA VAL A 758 38.08 -9.25 -22.87
C VAL A 758 38.38 -8.33 -21.69
N THR A 759 37.43 -7.45 -21.33
CA THR A 759 37.42 -6.80 -20.01
C THR A 759 36.69 -7.73 -19.04
N THR A 760 37.41 -8.26 -18.06
CA THR A 760 36.79 -8.93 -16.91
C THR A 760 36.20 -7.85 -16.00
N GLU A 761 34.88 -7.74 -16.00
CA GLU A 761 34.15 -6.90 -15.05
C GLU A 761 34.32 -7.51 -13.64
N ALA A 762 35.12 -6.86 -12.78
CA ALA A 762 35.13 -7.19 -11.37
C ALA A 762 33.91 -6.48 -10.76
N VAL A 763 32.88 -7.27 -10.46
CA VAL A 763 31.66 -6.81 -9.83
C VAL A 763 31.83 -6.95 -8.33
N THR A 764 32.14 -5.85 -7.66
CA THR A 764 32.12 -5.78 -6.21
C THR A 764 30.74 -5.32 -5.76
N VAL A 765 29.98 -6.23 -5.15
CA VAL A 765 28.72 -5.89 -4.49
C VAL A 765 29.07 -5.43 -3.08
N ARG A 766 28.81 -4.16 -2.76
CA ARG A 766 28.97 -3.60 -1.43
C ARG A 766 27.60 -3.24 -0.88
N GLN A 767 27.25 -3.79 0.27
CA GLN A 767 26.08 -3.34 1.01
C GLN A 767 26.41 -1.99 1.66
N VAL A 768 25.67 -0.96 1.28
CA VAL A 768 25.79 0.39 1.84
C VAL A 768 24.46 0.77 2.45
N GLU A 769 24.50 1.21 3.70
CA GLU A 769 23.35 1.78 4.39
C GLU A 769 23.05 3.15 3.76
N ARG A 770 21.87 3.32 3.16
CA ARG A 770 21.41 4.56 2.54
C ARG A 770 20.06 4.96 3.09
N GLU A 771 19.83 6.26 3.25
CA GLU A 771 18.49 6.78 3.55
C GLU A 771 17.49 6.28 2.51
N ARG A 772 16.30 5.85 2.95
CA ARG A 772 15.24 5.41 2.03
C ARG A 772 14.82 6.53 1.06
N TRP A 773 14.84 7.76 1.58
CA TRP A 773 14.66 9.01 0.86
C TRP A 773 15.56 10.06 1.48
N SER A 774 16.42 10.68 0.66
CA SER A 774 17.25 11.78 1.16
C SER A 774 16.48 13.10 1.23
N ALA A 775 16.95 14.01 2.08
CA ALA A 775 16.37 15.36 2.19
C ALA A 775 16.31 16.09 0.83
N SER A 776 17.36 15.94 0.02
CA SER A 776 17.46 16.55 -1.31
C SER A 776 16.49 15.91 -2.31
N GLU A 777 16.26 14.60 -2.23
CA GLU A 777 15.27 13.91 -3.04
C GLU A 777 13.86 14.39 -2.70
N LEU A 778 13.50 14.45 -1.42
CA LEU A 778 12.17 14.93 -1.02
C LEU A 778 11.89 16.36 -1.47
N ALA A 779 12.91 17.22 -1.43
CA ALA A 779 12.78 18.61 -1.84
C ALA A 779 12.72 18.81 -3.37
N HIS A 780 13.49 18.04 -4.15
CA HIS A 780 13.71 18.33 -5.58
C HIS A 780 13.28 17.22 -6.55
N SER A 781 13.17 15.97 -6.11
CA SER A 781 12.85 14.84 -7.00
C SER A 781 11.38 14.42 -6.97
N VAL A 782 10.60 14.82 -5.95
CA VAL A 782 9.17 14.54 -5.87
C VAL A 782 8.41 15.44 -6.86
N PRO A 783 7.76 14.87 -7.90
CA PRO A 783 7.06 15.67 -8.90
C PRO A 783 5.85 16.39 -8.30
N PRO A 784 5.40 17.53 -8.87
CA PRO A 784 4.18 18.20 -8.44
C PRO A 784 2.98 17.24 -8.40
N GLY A 785 2.10 17.39 -7.42
CA GLY A 785 0.94 16.51 -7.26
C GLY A 785 1.28 15.06 -6.88
N HIS A 786 2.52 14.80 -6.48
CA HIS A 786 2.92 13.55 -5.85
C HIS A 786 3.23 13.79 -4.37
N ALA A 787 3.28 12.70 -3.62
CA ALA A 787 3.71 12.68 -2.23
C ALA A 787 4.48 11.39 -1.94
N VAL A 788 5.30 11.41 -0.90
CA VAL A 788 5.88 10.20 -0.32
C VAL A 788 5.09 9.86 0.93
N LEU A 789 4.51 8.66 0.96
CA LEU A 789 3.63 8.20 2.02
C LEU A 789 4.20 6.94 2.66
N SER A 790 4.24 6.91 3.99
CA SER A 790 4.50 5.73 4.80
C SER A 790 3.35 5.53 5.78
N LEU A 791 2.91 4.28 5.92
CA LEU A 791 1.76 3.92 6.74
C LEU A 791 2.13 2.85 7.75
N THR A 792 1.53 2.93 8.92
CA THR A 792 1.60 1.89 9.94
C THR A 792 0.19 1.67 10.46
N THR A 793 -0.24 0.41 10.59
CA THR A 793 -1.57 0.11 11.13
C THR A 793 -1.51 -0.19 12.61
N VAL A 794 -2.68 -0.21 13.26
CA VAL A 794 -2.82 -0.64 14.67
C VAL A 794 -2.29 -2.05 14.94
N THR A 795 -2.32 -2.96 13.94
CA THR A 795 -1.80 -4.32 14.04
C THR A 795 -0.28 -4.40 13.91
N GLY A 796 0.39 -3.29 13.55
CA GLY A 796 1.84 -3.23 13.36
C GLY A 796 2.30 -3.59 11.95
N GLU A 797 1.38 -3.76 10.99
CA GLU A 797 1.74 -3.84 9.58
C GLU A 797 2.25 -2.48 9.11
N HIS A 798 3.26 -2.49 8.23
CA HIS A 798 3.94 -1.28 7.80
C HIS A 798 4.11 -1.23 6.27
N ALA A 799 3.81 -0.08 5.69
CA ALA A 799 4.17 0.27 4.32
C ALA A 799 5.39 1.21 4.36
N PRO A 800 6.49 0.86 3.66
CA PRO A 800 7.66 1.72 3.58
C PRO A 800 7.31 3.07 2.93
N PRO A 801 8.19 4.09 3.02
CA PRO A 801 7.98 5.37 2.34
C PRO A 801 8.02 5.19 0.82
N LEU A 802 6.84 5.24 0.19
CA LEU A 802 6.66 5.02 -1.24
C LEU A 802 6.11 6.26 -1.92
N LEU A 803 6.49 6.44 -3.19
CA LEU A 803 5.98 7.54 -4.02
C LEU A 803 4.54 7.25 -4.47
N LEU A 804 3.69 8.24 -4.29
CA LEU A 804 2.26 8.23 -4.56
C LEU A 804 1.92 9.38 -5.52
N ASP A 805 1.19 9.07 -6.59
CA ASP A 805 0.55 10.08 -7.44
C ASP A 805 -0.87 10.39 -6.94
N LEU A 806 -1.12 11.65 -6.59
CA LEU A 806 -2.40 12.13 -6.05
C LEU A 806 -3.39 12.58 -7.14
N ARG A 807 -2.97 12.62 -8.40
CA ARG A 807 -3.79 13.17 -9.50
C ARG A 807 -4.79 12.19 -10.09
N GLY A 808 -4.70 10.91 -9.73
CA GLY A 808 -5.63 9.87 -10.18
C GLY A 808 -5.14 9.16 -11.41
#